data_AF-A7RX98-F1
#
_entry.id   AF-A7RX98-F1
#
_cell.length_a   1.000
_cell.length_b   1.000
_cell.length_c   1.000
_cell.angle_alpha   90.00
_cell.angle_beta   90.00
_cell.angle_gamma   90.00
#
_symmetry.space_group_name_H-M   'P 1'
#
loop_
_entity.id
_entity.type
_entity.pdbx_description
1 polymer ?
#
loop_
_entity_poly.entity_id
_entity_poly.type
_entity_poly.pdbx_seq_one_letter_code
_entity_poly.pdbx_strand_id
1 'polypeptide(L)'
;NDFVGQFVELGPLELKIKRVIAEGGYGFVFVAQDGKTGKEYALKRLMAGDEAANKNILQEINMLKRLRGHPNVVQFYSAASLGEKESGHGMTEYLILTELCTGIVDRVYQVRDGQPFSPDQILRIFYQLCRAVSHMHKQSPPIIHRDLKIENMLIGSKGQIKLCDFGSATTEPLTPDDSWTALNRSLAEDEIQRNTTPMYRAPEMVDLYSNLPVTEKADIWALGCVLFYLCFMEHPFEDSAKLRIINAKYTIPEMDREYTMYHDLINSTLVVHPEDRPCIRDILTQLEALAAARSVDLKAPVMDKSFHETGIIISQLHGCLDLPLYCCQDKAIILCLFYILAAGPISPTSAPSNNSIQSTSNASNSGNSVLLGGVMKGANSLFSNIKGISNKAFQSMAGYVKNDLDLSYITSRIIVMSFPAEGIESTYKNNIDDVREFLEAKHYEQYFVVNVSPRNYRADKLSTRVLHQCWPVNRLPPLESIISLCRKIFVWLKKDSSRVIVIHCMDGRVASGVLVSAFFVFCKLFKNPNGAADMFSIRRCGIGQKVALTPSQERYLLYIAELINNPSMKPQKNSLYIKSVTLNPVPAFNKARNGCRPFIEMYQGNQRVLTTVQEIEKMREFTLSDGKVTFPVNLTLQGDVTIIVYHGRSTLGGKVQGKMASMRVFLLQFHTGFINPNATKLKYSREELDIAKEDVVKFSSRFAMTLDVTIDTDQAATTTHTWDTLNPARNTPTVCFTSKEEFLECQEEFGMFARSHKIQLV
;
A
#
# COMPACT_ATOMS: atom_id res chain seq x y z
N ASN A 1 -7.51 -23.38 -4.22
CA ASN A 1 -6.45 -23.61 -3.21
C ASN A 1 -6.34 -25.11 -3.07
N ASP A 2 -5.19 -25.67 -3.44
CA ASP A 2 -5.00 -27.11 -3.65
C ASP A 2 -4.93 -27.90 -2.33
N PHE A 3 -4.87 -27.21 -1.20
CA PHE A 3 -4.91 -27.79 0.14
C PHE A 3 -6.34 -28.23 0.54
N VAL A 4 -7.37 -27.69 -0.12
CA VAL A 4 -8.77 -28.09 0.14
C VAL A 4 -9.02 -29.49 -0.42
N GLY A 5 -9.63 -30.35 0.38
CA GLY A 5 -9.87 -31.76 0.08
C GLY A 5 -8.77 -32.70 0.58
N GLN A 6 -7.61 -32.17 0.99
CA GLN A 6 -6.53 -32.96 1.57
C GLN A 6 -6.84 -33.38 3.02
N PHE A 7 -6.10 -34.38 3.49
CA PHE A 7 -6.11 -34.83 4.88
C PHE A 7 -4.79 -34.47 5.53
N VAL A 8 -4.86 -34.06 6.80
CA VAL A 8 -3.71 -33.67 7.59
C VAL A 8 -3.78 -34.33 8.95
N GLU A 9 -2.66 -34.90 9.38
CA GLU A 9 -2.52 -35.48 10.71
C GLU A 9 -1.89 -34.47 11.66
N LEU A 10 -2.59 -34.18 12.77
CA LEU A 10 -2.15 -33.24 13.80
C LEU A 10 -2.28 -33.90 15.17
N GLY A 11 -1.24 -34.66 15.54
CA GLY A 11 -1.27 -35.51 16.73
C GLY A 11 -2.27 -36.66 16.56
N PRO A 12 -3.26 -36.84 17.47
CA PRO A 12 -4.24 -37.91 17.35
C PRO A 12 -5.39 -37.61 16.36
N LEU A 13 -5.42 -36.41 15.80
CA LEU A 13 -6.50 -35.93 14.93
C LEU A 13 -6.14 -36.14 13.46
N GLU A 14 -7.07 -36.73 12.72
CA GLU A 14 -7.04 -36.84 11.26
C GLU A 14 -8.06 -35.84 10.70
N LEU A 15 -7.57 -34.78 10.08
CA LEU A 15 -8.35 -33.61 9.71
C LEU A 15 -8.52 -33.52 8.20
N LYS A 16 -9.77 -33.53 7.73
CA LYS A 16 -10.11 -33.22 6.35
C LYS A 16 -10.24 -31.71 6.17
N ILE A 17 -9.48 -31.14 5.24
CA ILE A 17 -9.54 -29.70 4.92
C ILE A 17 -10.75 -29.43 4.03
N LYS A 18 -11.73 -28.64 4.52
CA LYS A 18 -13.01 -28.45 3.83
C LYS A 18 -13.05 -27.22 2.94
N ARG A 19 -12.59 -26.07 3.45
CA ARG A 19 -12.65 -24.79 2.73
C ARG A 19 -11.73 -23.76 3.36
N VAL A 20 -11.29 -22.79 2.57
CA VAL A 20 -10.61 -21.58 3.06
C VAL A 20 -11.63 -20.67 3.74
N ILE A 21 -11.26 -20.08 4.88
CA ILE A 21 -12.05 -19.05 5.60
C ILE A 21 -11.33 -17.71 5.70
N ALA A 22 -10.00 -17.70 5.60
CA ALA A 22 -9.21 -16.48 5.47
C ALA A 22 -7.90 -16.74 4.71
N GLU A 23 -7.34 -15.69 4.11
CA GLU A 23 -6.06 -15.65 3.41
C GLU A 23 -5.34 -14.36 3.78
N GLY A 24 -4.11 -14.44 4.26
CA GLY A 24 -3.31 -13.28 4.66
C GLY A 24 -1.85 -13.37 4.25
N GLY A 25 -1.07 -12.32 4.58
CA GLY A 25 0.31 -12.16 4.11
C GLY A 25 1.27 -13.31 4.49
N TYR A 26 0.95 -14.08 5.53
CA TYR A 26 1.79 -15.17 6.04
C TYR A 26 1.18 -16.56 5.84
N GLY A 27 -0.05 -16.67 5.32
CA GLY A 27 -0.72 -17.96 5.20
C GLY A 27 -2.25 -17.93 5.07
N PHE A 28 -2.84 -19.12 5.17
CA PHE A 28 -4.28 -19.35 4.97
C PHE A 28 -4.91 -19.93 6.23
N VAL A 29 -6.17 -19.60 6.49
CA VAL A 29 -6.99 -20.24 7.52
C VAL A 29 -8.07 -21.08 6.84
N PHE A 30 -8.22 -22.32 7.26
CA PHE A 30 -9.18 -23.28 6.73
C PHE A 30 -10.17 -23.74 7.80
N VAL A 31 -11.35 -24.16 7.37
CA VAL A 31 -12.14 -25.12 8.16
C VAL A 31 -11.55 -26.51 7.96
N ALA A 32 -11.18 -27.14 9.07
CA ALA A 32 -10.73 -28.52 9.12
C ALA A 32 -11.72 -29.35 9.95
N GLN A 33 -12.09 -30.53 9.46
CA GLN A 33 -13.05 -31.41 10.13
C GLN A 33 -12.36 -32.70 10.55
N ASP A 34 -12.50 -33.07 11.82
CA ASP A 34 -12.04 -34.37 12.32
C ASP A 34 -12.91 -35.48 11.73
N GLY A 35 -12.28 -36.42 11.01
CA GLY A 35 -12.96 -37.55 10.38
C GLY A 35 -13.68 -38.48 11.36
N LYS A 36 -13.22 -38.55 12.62
CA LYS A 36 -13.81 -39.43 13.65
C LYS A 36 -15.01 -38.81 14.35
N THR A 37 -14.91 -37.55 14.75
CA THR A 37 -15.95 -36.88 15.56
C THR A 37 -16.86 -35.98 14.74
N GLY A 38 -16.49 -35.65 13.50
CA GLY A 38 -17.20 -34.67 12.68
C GLY A 38 -17.05 -33.22 13.16
N LYS A 39 -16.31 -32.97 14.26
CA LYS A 39 -16.11 -31.64 14.83
C LYS A 39 -15.25 -30.78 13.89
N GLU A 40 -15.67 -29.55 13.68
CA GLU A 40 -14.96 -28.57 12.86
C GLU A 40 -14.04 -27.66 13.70
N TYR A 41 -12.92 -27.29 13.11
CA TYR A 41 -11.84 -26.50 13.68
C TYR A 41 -11.37 -25.44 12.70
N ALA A 42 -10.68 -24.41 13.20
CA ALA A 42 -9.94 -23.47 12.38
C ALA A 42 -8.47 -23.92 12.31
N LEU A 43 -7.97 -24.15 11.11
CA LEU A 43 -6.59 -24.54 10.84
C LEU A 43 -5.86 -23.41 10.12
N LYS A 44 -4.94 -22.74 10.82
CA LYS A 44 -4.05 -21.71 10.25
C LYS A 44 -2.79 -22.39 9.72
N ARG A 45 -2.53 -22.25 8.43
CA ARG A 45 -1.34 -22.74 7.71
C ARG A 45 -0.43 -21.56 7.44
N LEU A 46 0.80 -21.60 7.93
CA LEU A 46 1.78 -20.51 7.88
C LEU A 46 3.06 -20.98 7.19
N MET A 47 3.65 -20.10 6.39
CA MET A 47 4.88 -20.36 5.65
C MET A 47 6.03 -19.56 6.25
N ALA A 48 7.10 -20.23 6.68
CA ALA A 48 8.31 -19.59 7.17
C ALA A 48 9.41 -19.63 6.10
N GLY A 49 9.70 -18.47 5.51
CA GLY A 49 10.74 -18.30 4.49
C GLY A 49 12.14 -18.00 5.05
N ASP A 50 12.25 -17.67 6.34
CA ASP A 50 13.51 -17.37 7.02
C ASP A 50 13.44 -17.71 8.53
N GLU A 51 14.58 -17.63 9.21
CA GLU A 51 14.71 -17.94 10.65
C GLU A 51 13.88 -16.99 11.54
N ALA A 52 13.75 -15.72 11.15
CA ALA A 52 13.00 -14.73 11.93
C ALA A 52 11.48 -14.97 11.82
N ALA A 53 10.97 -15.37 10.67
CA ALA A 53 9.59 -15.83 10.47
C ALA A 53 9.31 -17.10 11.28
N ASN A 54 10.25 -18.05 11.30
CA ASN A 54 10.16 -19.23 12.17
C ASN A 54 10.03 -18.83 13.65
N LYS A 55 10.89 -17.93 14.14
CA LYS A 55 10.86 -17.44 15.53
C LYS A 55 9.53 -16.78 15.86
N ASN A 56 8.99 -15.93 14.98
CA ASN A 56 7.71 -15.24 15.17
C ASN A 56 6.53 -16.23 15.23
N ILE A 57 6.50 -17.23 14.34
CA ILE A 57 5.44 -18.24 14.33
C ILE A 57 5.50 -19.11 15.60
N LEU A 58 6.70 -19.53 16.01
CA LEU A 58 6.90 -20.27 17.26
C LEU A 58 6.49 -19.45 18.49
N GLN A 59 6.76 -18.14 18.47
CA GLN A 59 6.31 -17.21 19.50
C GLN A 59 4.78 -17.17 19.56
N GLU A 60 4.07 -17.03 18.44
CA GLU A 60 2.60 -17.08 18.38
C GLU A 60 2.07 -18.40 18.99
N ILE A 61 2.63 -19.54 18.60
CA ILE A 61 2.27 -20.86 19.13
C ILE A 61 2.47 -20.92 20.64
N ASN A 62 3.59 -20.38 21.15
CA ASN A 62 3.88 -20.36 22.58
C ASN A 62 2.92 -19.47 23.36
N MET A 63 2.53 -18.31 22.82
CA MET A 63 1.52 -17.45 23.44
C MET A 63 0.16 -18.16 23.50
N LEU A 64 -0.28 -18.77 22.40
CA LEU A 64 -1.50 -19.56 22.33
C LEU A 64 -1.50 -20.71 23.35
N LYS A 65 -0.38 -21.42 23.49
CA LYS A 65 -0.22 -22.50 24.48
C LYS A 65 -0.34 -21.99 25.93
N ARG A 66 0.22 -20.82 26.24
CA ARG A 66 0.16 -20.21 27.59
C ARG A 66 -1.24 -19.73 27.94
N LEU A 67 -1.97 -19.18 26.96
CA LEU A 67 -3.29 -18.56 27.15
C LEU A 67 -4.47 -19.54 26.97
N ARG A 68 -4.19 -20.80 26.62
CA ARG A 68 -5.22 -21.81 26.36
C ARG A 68 -6.12 -22.05 27.58
N GLY A 69 -7.39 -22.33 27.34
CA GLY A 69 -8.36 -22.68 28.38
C GLY A 69 -9.14 -21.50 28.95
N HIS A 70 -8.75 -20.24 28.66
CA HIS A 70 -9.54 -19.09 29.05
C HIS A 70 -10.80 -18.93 28.16
N PRO A 71 -12.00 -18.71 28.71
CA PRO A 71 -13.24 -18.66 27.93
C PRO A 71 -13.29 -17.54 26.88
N ASN A 72 -12.52 -16.47 27.07
CA ASN A 72 -12.47 -15.33 26.15
C ASN A 72 -11.20 -15.25 25.30
N VAL A 73 -10.37 -16.29 25.29
CA VAL A 73 -9.26 -16.47 24.34
C VAL A 73 -9.62 -17.62 23.40
N VAL A 74 -9.22 -17.53 22.12
CA VAL A 74 -9.42 -18.62 21.17
C VAL A 74 -8.72 -19.89 21.67
N GLN A 75 -9.46 -21.00 21.73
CA GLN A 75 -8.95 -22.25 22.26
C GLN A 75 -7.94 -22.86 21.28
N PHE A 76 -6.68 -22.94 21.73
CA PHE A 76 -5.62 -23.68 21.07
C PHE A 76 -5.76 -25.19 21.33
N TYR A 77 -5.66 -26.01 20.27
CA TYR A 77 -5.70 -27.47 20.36
C TYR A 77 -4.32 -28.09 20.11
N SER A 78 -3.70 -27.77 18.98
CA SER A 78 -2.45 -28.39 18.56
C SER A 78 -1.70 -27.51 17.56
N ALA A 79 -0.41 -27.78 17.37
CA ALA A 79 0.35 -27.25 16.26
C ALA A 79 1.33 -28.32 15.73
N ALA A 80 1.63 -28.26 14.44
CA ALA A 80 2.67 -29.08 13.81
C ALA A 80 3.55 -28.21 12.91
N SER A 81 4.73 -28.73 12.59
CA SER A 81 5.66 -28.15 11.63
C SER A 81 6.12 -29.22 10.65
N LEU A 82 6.17 -28.89 9.36
CA LEU A 82 6.83 -29.70 8.33
C LEU A 82 8.10 -28.99 7.90
N GLY A 83 9.23 -29.69 7.91
CA GLY A 83 10.52 -29.12 7.54
C GLY A 83 10.62 -28.79 6.05
N GLU A 84 11.59 -27.96 5.67
CA GLU A 84 11.82 -27.53 4.27
C GLU A 84 11.94 -28.69 3.27
N LYS A 85 12.50 -29.82 3.71
CA LYS A 85 12.70 -31.03 2.89
C LYS A 85 11.42 -31.83 2.67
N GLU A 86 10.44 -31.66 3.55
CA GLU A 86 9.19 -32.44 3.57
C GLU A 86 8.02 -31.68 2.94
N SER A 87 8.08 -30.34 2.92
CA SER A 87 6.99 -29.49 2.43
C SER A 87 6.83 -29.53 0.90
N GLY A 88 7.86 -29.91 0.14
CA GLY A 88 7.83 -30.00 -1.34
C GLY A 88 7.97 -28.67 -2.08
N HIS A 89 7.96 -27.55 -1.35
CA HIS A 89 8.15 -26.19 -1.86
C HIS A 89 9.33 -25.45 -1.20
N GLY A 90 10.15 -26.17 -0.41
CA GLY A 90 11.44 -25.69 0.09
C GLY A 90 11.37 -24.69 1.24
N MET A 91 10.21 -24.52 1.88
CA MET A 91 10.01 -23.65 3.04
C MET A 91 9.49 -24.46 4.23
N THR A 92 9.78 -24.02 5.46
CA THR A 92 9.19 -24.65 6.65
C THR A 92 7.73 -24.24 6.74
N GLU A 93 6.85 -25.22 6.94
CA GLU A 93 5.41 -25.02 7.03
C GLU A 93 4.95 -25.26 8.47
N TYR A 94 4.09 -24.39 9.00
CA TYR A 94 3.46 -24.55 10.31
C TYR A 94 1.95 -24.65 10.18
N LEU A 95 1.37 -25.49 11.00
CA LEU A 95 -0.06 -25.69 11.12
C LEU A 95 -0.48 -25.43 12.56
N ILE A 96 -1.43 -24.52 12.78
CA ILE A 96 -1.96 -24.16 14.09
C ILE A 96 -3.45 -24.46 14.11
N LEU A 97 -3.87 -25.36 14.99
CA LEU A 97 -5.25 -25.81 15.14
C LEU A 97 -5.92 -25.11 16.34
N THR A 98 -7.02 -24.41 16.07
CA THR A 98 -7.81 -23.67 17.06
C THR A 98 -9.30 -23.97 16.95
N GLU A 99 -10.11 -23.52 17.92
CA GLU A 99 -11.57 -23.62 17.79
C GLU A 99 -12.09 -22.81 16.60
N LEU A 100 -13.08 -23.36 15.89
CA LEU A 100 -13.80 -22.61 14.88
C LEU A 100 -14.81 -21.67 15.55
N CYS A 101 -14.63 -20.37 15.34
CA CYS A 101 -15.58 -19.35 15.77
C CYS A 101 -16.65 -19.11 14.69
N THR A 102 -17.83 -18.64 15.10
CA THR A 102 -19.00 -18.46 14.23
C THR A 102 -19.06 -17.10 13.55
N GLY A 103 -18.31 -16.10 14.02
CA GLY A 103 -18.29 -14.77 13.43
C GLY A 103 -17.17 -13.87 13.96
N ILE A 104 -17.14 -12.64 13.46
CA ILE A 104 -16.22 -11.55 13.84
C ILE A 104 -17.09 -10.37 14.28
N VAL A 105 -16.76 -9.73 15.41
CA VAL A 105 -17.56 -8.62 15.96
C VAL A 105 -17.66 -7.46 14.98
N ASP A 106 -16.56 -7.08 14.33
CA ASP A 106 -16.53 -6.03 13.31
C ASP A 106 -17.57 -6.24 12.20
N ARG A 107 -17.69 -7.47 11.67
CA ARG A 107 -18.70 -7.79 10.65
C ARG A 107 -20.12 -7.66 11.17
N VAL A 108 -20.37 -8.10 12.40
CA VAL A 108 -21.69 -7.94 13.02
C VAL A 108 -22.03 -6.46 13.16
N TYR A 109 -21.04 -5.65 13.53
CA TYR A 109 -21.19 -4.20 13.66
C TYR A 109 -21.49 -3.53 12.30
N GLN A 110 -20.82 -3.97 11.23
CA GLN A 110 -21.01 -3.43 9.87
C GLN A 110 -22.32 -3.87 9.19
N VAL A 111 -22.79 -5.11 9.42
CA VAL A 111 -23.96 -5.69 8.75
C VAL A 111 -25.29 -5.17 9.31
N ARG A 112 -25.27 -4.45 10.44
CA ARG A 112 -26.45 -3.90 11.12
C ARG A 112 -27.08 -2.67 10.43
N ASP A 113 -26.81 -2.41 9.15
CA ASP A 113 -27.38 -1.29 8.36
C ASP A 113 -27.27 0.07 9.07
N GLY A 114 -26.15 0.29 9.76
CA GLY A 114 -25.90 1.51 10.54
C GLY A 114 -26.55 1.57 11.93
N GLN A 115 -27.12 0.47 12.44
CA GLN A 115 -27.62 0.39 13.82
C GLN A 115 -26.50 0.05 14.81
N PRO A 116 -26.17 0.94 15.76
CA PRO A 116 -25.10 0.70 16.71
C PRO A 116 -25.48 -0.38 17.74
N PHE A 117 -24.50 -0.87 18.51
CA PHE A 117 -24.77 -1.78 19.63
C PHE A 117 -25.48 -1.02 20.75
N SER A 118 -26.43 -1.68 21.44
CA SER A 118 -26.97 -1.08 22.65
C SER A 118 -25.88 -1.01 23.73
N PRO A 119 -25.99 -0.08 24.70
CA PRO A 119 -25.02 -0.01 25.80
C PRO A 119 -24.79 -1.37 26.46
N ASP A 120 -25.84 -2.13 26.77
CA ASP A 120 -25.68 -3.43 27.44
C ASP A 120 -24.95 -4.47 26.56
N GLN A 121 -25.11 -4.40 25.23
CA GLN A 121 -24.33 -5.23 24.30
C GLN A 121 -22.86 -4.82 24.30
N ILE A 122 -22.55 -3.53 24.21
CA ILE A 122 -21.18 -3.00 24.30
C ILE A 122 -20.54 -3.43 25.63
N LEU A 123 -21.28 -3.33 26.74
CA LEU A 123 -20.81 -3.72 28.07
C LEU A 123 -20.38 -5.19 28.10
N ARG A 124 -21.19 -6.11 27.56
CA ARG A 124 -20.86 -7.54 27.48
C ARG A 124 -19.65 -7.79 26.58
N ILE A 125 -19.63 -7.18 25.39
CA ILE A 125 -18.54 -7.32 24.41
C ILE A 125 -17.22 -6.87 25.03
N PHE A 126 -17.21 -5.66 25.57
CA PHE A 126 -16.02 -5.02 26.11
C PHE A 126 -15.53 -5.68 27.40
N TYR A 127 -16.43 -6.08 28.30
CA TYR A 127 -16.06 -6.84 29.50
C TYR A 127 -15.38 -8.17 29.16
N GLN A 128 -15.93 -8.92 28.20
CA GLN A 128 -15.37 -10.20 27.79
C GLN A 128 -13.99 -10.03 27.10
N LEU A 129 -13.79 -8.96 26.33
CA LEU A 129 -12.47 -8.57 25.82
C LEU A 129 -11.50 -8.25 26.97
N CYS A 130 -11.91 -7.42 27.93
CA CYS A 130 -11.09 -7.05 29.08
C CYS A 130 -10.70 -8.27 29.94
N ARG A 131 -11.55 -9.31 30.03
CA ARG A 131 -11.21 -10.56 30.70
C ARG A 131 -10.09 -11.32 29.98
N ALA A 132 -10.10 -11.34 28.64
CA ALA A 132 -9.01 -11.94 27.87
C ALA A 132 -7.69 -11.19 28.09
N VAL A 133 -7.73 -9.85 28.02
CA VAL A 133 -6.55 -9.00 28.26
C VAL A 133 -6.05 -9.15 29.72
N SER A 134 -6.96 -9.20 30.70
CA SER A 134 -6.58 -9.47 32.10
C SER A 134 -5.89 -10.81 32.27
N HIS A 135 -6.32 -11.85 31.54
CA HIS A 135 -5.67 -13.15 31.56
C HIS A 135 -4.24 -13.10 30.98
N MET A 136 -3.99 -12.25 29.98
CA MET A 136 -2.67 -12.01 29.39
C MET A 136 -1.75 -11.21 30.32
N HIS A 137 -2.25 -10.11 30.88
CA HIS A 137 -1.48 -9.24 31.77
C HIS A 137 -1.13 -9.92 33.10
N LYS A 138 -1.91 -10.93 33.53
CA LYS A 138 -1.64 -11.74 34.74
C LYS A 138 -0.57 -12.81 34.55
N GLN A 139 -0.08 -13.03 33.35
CA GLN A 139 1.00 -14.00 33.12
C GLN A 139 2.30 -13.51 33.78
N SER A 140 3.23 -14.43 34.03
CA SER A 140 4.57 -14.09 34.52
C SER A 140 5.63 -14.65 33.56
N PRO A 141 6.39 -13.80 32.84
CA PRO A 141 6.18 -12.34 32.69
C PRO A 141 4.84 -11.99 32.02
N PRO A 142 4.29 -10.77 32.25
CA PRO A 142 3.07 -10.30 31.60
C PRO A 142 3.16 -10.36 30.08
N ILE A 143 2.06 -10.70 29.41
CA ILE A 143 1.98 -10.70 27.94
C ILE A 143 1.29 -9.42 27.48
N ILE A 144 1.96 -8.65 26.63
CA ILE A 144 1.46 -7.45 25.95
C ILE A 144 0.97 -7.88 24.57
N HIS A 145 -0.28 -7.56 24.21
CA HIS A 145 -0.87 -7.99 22.94
C HIS A 145 -0.35 -7.19 21.74
N ARG A 146 -0.24 -5.86 21.87
CA ARG A 146 0.23 -4.91 20.85
C ARG A 146 -0.61 -4.75 19.57
N ASP A 147 -1.69 -5.51 19.43
CA ASP A 147 -2.58 -5.42 18.26
C ASP A 147 -4.05 -5.67 18.64
N LEU A 148 -4.50 -5.04 19.73
CA LEU A 148 -5.90 -5.05 20.12
C LEU A 148 -6.71 -4.15 19.19
N LYS A 149 -7.69 -4.74 18.51
CA LYS A 149 -8.61 -4.09 17.59
C LYS A 149 -9.87 -4.92 17.41
N ILE A 150 -10.96 -4.32 16.93
CA ILE A 150 -12.27 -4.99 16.83
C ILE A 150 -12.25 -6.19 15.86
N GLU A 151 -11.36 -6.17 14.87
CA GLU A 151 -11.15 -7.20 13.86
C GLU A 151 -10.56 -8.49 14.46
N ASN A 152 -9.84 -8.38 15.59
CA ASN A 152 -9.26 -9.50 16.34
C ASN A 152 -10.23 -10.08 17.40
N MET A 153 -11.51 -9.67 17.37
CA MET A 153 -12.56 -10.15 18.27
C MET A 153 -13.50 -11.11 17.53
N LEU A 154 -13.36 -12.41 17.82
CA LEU A 154 -14.23 -13.45 17.27
C LEU A 154 -15.44 -13.71 18.18
N ILE A 155 -16.48 -14.31 17.60
CA ILE A 155 -17.67 -14.78 18.31
C ILE A 155 -17.63 -16.30 18.35
N GLY A 156 -17.57 -16.87 19.55
CA GLY A 156 -17.60 -18.31 19.78
C GLY A 156 -18.99 -18.91 19.54
N SER A 157 -19.06 -20.23 19.49
CA SER A 157 -20.31 -20.98 19.23
C SER A 157 -21.42 -20.77 20.26
N LYS A 158 -21.09 -20.29 21.47
CA LYS A 158 -22.06 -19.95 22.52
C LYS A 158 -22.31 -18.43 22.60
N GLY A 159 -21.91 -17.67 21.59
CA GLY A 159 -22.07 -16.22 21.52
C GLY A 159 -21.16 -15.43 22.47
N GLN A 160 -20.06 -16.02 22.93
CA GLN A 160 -19.04 -15.36 23.76
C GLN A 160 -17.94 -14.73 22.90
N ILE A 161 -17.32 -13.65 23.38
CA ILE A 161 -16.18 -13.02 22.70
C ILE A 161 -14.92 -13.88 22.88
N LYS A 162 -14.15 -14.01 21.81
CA LYS A 162 -12.91 -14.77 21.71
C LYS A 162 -11.83 -13.90 21.08
N LEU A 163 -10.84 -13.49 21.87
CA LEU A 163 -9.66 -12.79 21.37
C LEU A 163 -8.77 -13.76 20.57
N CYS A 164 -8.35 -13.34 19.38
CA CYS A 164 -7.44 -14.07 18.52
C CYS A 164 -6.26 -13.21 18.07
N ASP A 165 -5.36 -13.82 17.30
CA ASP A 165 -4.17 -13.23 16.70
C ASP A 165 -3.10 -12.73 17.71
N PHE A 166 -2.23 -13.66 18.12
CA PHE A 166 -1.14 -13.40 19.05
C PHE A 166 0.21 -13.26 18.34
N GLY A 167 0.22 -13.06 17.01
CA GLY A 167 1.46 -12.97 16.22
C GLY A 167 2.34 -11.78 16.60
N SER A 168 1.71 -10.71 17.09
CA SER A 168 2.40 -9.50 17.57
C SER A 168 2.71 -9.50 19.06
N ALA A 169 2.20 -10.47 19.83
CA ALA A 169 2.27 -10.42 21.29
C ALA A 169 3.69 -10.67 21.82
N THR A 170 4.07 -9.97 22.88
CA THR A 170 5.41 -10.05 23.48
C THR A 170 5.34 -10.09 25.00
N THR A 171 6.40 -10.56 25.64
CA THR A 171 6.62 -10.42 27.09
C THR A 171 7.71 -9.40 27.43
N GLU A 172 8.32 -8.80 26.41
CA GLU A 172 9.42 -7.87 26.56
C GLU A 172 8.88 -6.44 26.41
N PRO A 173 8.80 -5.65 27.49
CA PRO A 173 8.44 -4.24 27.39
C PRO A 173 9.59 -3.44 26.77
N LEU A 174 9.25 -2.40 26.03
CA LEU A 174 10.25 -1.42 25.58
C LEU A 174 10.35 -0.34 26.65
N THR A 175 11.56 -0.09 27.13
CA THR A 175 11.83 0.90 28.19
C THR A 175 12.86 1.92 27.69
N PRO A 176 12.48 2.84 26.80
CA PRO A 176 13.38 3.87 26.32
C PRO A 176 13.83 4.77 27.46
N ASP A 177 15.13 5.01 27.55
CA ASP A 177 15.73 5.92 28.51
C ASP A 177 16.79 6.80 27.82
N ASP A 178 17.40 7.71 28.57
CA ASP A 178 18.43 8.62 28.03
C ASP A 178 19.69 7.89 27.54
N SER A 179 19.90 6.62 27.93
CA SER A 179 21.01 5.79 27.47
C SER A 179 20.75 5.12 26.12
N TRP A 180 19.49 5.03 25.68
CA TRP A 180 19.16 4.47 24.37
C TRP A 180 19.80 5.31 23.26
N THR A 181 20.52 4.63 22.37
CA THR A 181 21.04 5.29 21.17
C THR A 181 19.93 5.55 20.15
N ALA A 182 20.21 6.36 19.12
CA ALA A 182 19.30 6.51 17.98
C ALA A 182 19.00 5.16 17.30
N LEU A 183 19.97 4.24 17.28
CA LEU A 183 19.79 2.89 16.74
C LEU A 183 18.82 2.07 17.60
N ASN A 184 18.94 2.12 18.93
CA ASN A 184 18.02 1.41 19.82
C ASN A 184 16.56 1.88 19.61
N ARG A 185 16.36 3.19 19.48
CA ARG A 185 15.04 3.77 19.20
C ARG A 185 14.53 3.39 17.81
N SER A 186 15.36 3.47 16.77
CA SER A 186 14.98 3.06 15.41
C SER A 186 14.60 1.58 15.32
N LEU A 187 15.33 0.68 15.99
CA LEU A 187 14.97 -0.74 16.06
C LEU A 187 13.62 -0.98 16.77
N ALA A 188 13.37 -0.22 17.85
CA ALA A 188 12.09 -0.27 18.55
C ALA A 188 10.94 0.32 17.70
N GLU A 189 11.18 1.40 16.95
CA GLU A 189 10.21 1.96 15.99
C GLU A 189 9.87 0.95 14.89
N ASP A 190 10.87 0.27 14.32
CA ASP A 190 10.67 -0.81 13.33
C ASP A 190 9.89 -1.99 13.91
N GLU A 191 10.14 -2.34 15.17
CA GLU A 191 9.40 -3.39 15.87
C GLU A 191 7.94 -2.99 16.09
N ILE A 192 7.69 -1.77 16.56
CA ILE A 192 6.34 -1.22 16.74
C ILE A 192 5.63 -1.14 15.39
N GLN A 193 6.30 -0.63 14.36
CA GLN A 193 5.73 -0.45 13.03
C GLN A 193 5.24 -1.76 12.42
N ARG A 194 6.00 -2.84 12.65
CA ARG A 194 5.72 -4.18 12.14
C ARG A 194 4.65 -4.96 12.93
N ASN A 195 4.53 -4.70 14.23
CA ASN A 195 3.72 -5.51 15.15
C ASN A 195 2.49 -4.78 15.71
N THR A 196 2.16 -3.57 15.23
CA THR A 196 1.02 -2.79 15.74
C THR A 196 0.22 -2.15 14.61
N THR A 197 -1.09 -1.99 14.79
CA THR A 197 -1.96 -1.23 13.88
C THR A 197 -1.85 0.29 14.16
N PRO A 198 -1.48 1.14 13.18
CA PRO A 198 -1.15 2.56 13.39
C PRO A 198 -2.17 3.39 14.19
N MET A 199 -3.47 3.26 13.86
CA MET A 199 -4.52 4.05 14.52
C MET A 199 -4.74 3.65 15.99
N TYR A 200 -4.35 2.44 16.40
CA TYR A 200 -4.47 1.95 17.78
C TYR A 200 -3.21 2.20 18.63
N ARG A 201 -2.15 2.79 18.06
CA ARG A 201 -0.89 3.02 18.79
C ARG A 201 -1.09 4.03 19.92
N ALA A 202 -0.51 3.70 21.06
CA ALA A 202 -0.45 4.59 22.21
C ALA A 202 0.60 5.70 22.00
N PRO A 203 0.46 6.86 22.68
CA PRO A 203 1.43 7.97 22.64
C PRO A 203 2.90 7.54 22.78
N GLU A 204 3.19 6.67 23.74
CA GLU A 204 4.53 6.13 24.01
C GLU A 204 5.06 5.22 22.89
N MET A 205 4.18 4.67 22.03
CA MET A 205 4.59 3.93 20.83
C MET A 205 4.83 4.84 19.62
N VAL A 206 4.29 6.06 19.65
CA VAL A 206 4.42 7.06 18.57
C VAL A 206 5.60 8.00 18.81
N ASP A 207 5.92 8.27 20.08
CA ASP A 207 7.02 9.14 20.50
C ASP A 207 7.90 8.47 21.56
N LEU A 208 8.91 7.71 21.11
CA LEU A 208 9.92 7.09 21.98
C LEU A 208 10.90 8.09 22.60
N TYR A 209 10.88 9.36 22.19
CA TYR A 209 11.74 10.41 22.78
C TYR A 209 11.14 10.98 24.07
N SER A 210 9.86 10.72 24.33
CA SER A 210 9.24 10.97 25.63
C SER A 210 9.79 10.08 26.75
N ASN A 211 10.61 9.07 26.42
CA ASN A 211 11.16 8.06 27.35
C ASN A 211 10.09 7.38 28.22
N LEU A 212 8.85 7.31 27.72
CA LEU A 212 7.76 6.58 28.36
C LEU A 212 7.86 5.09 27.99
N PRO A 213 7.69 4.18 28.96
CA PRO A 213 7.81 2.76 28.69
C PRO A 213 6.59 2.23 27.93
N VAL A 214 6.82 1.38 26.93
CA VAL A 214 5.79 0.64 26.22
C VAL A 214 5.57 -0.69 26.94
N THR A 215 4.54 -0.72 27.79
CA THR A 215 4.17 -1.86 28.64
C THR A 215 2.77 -2.36 28.31
N GLU A 216 2.17 -3.17 29.19
CA GLU A 216 0.76 -3.55 29.12
C GLU A 216 -0.21 -2.35 29.12
N LYS A 217 0.25 -1.16 29.53
CA LYS A 217 -0.53 0.10 29.45
C LYS A 217 -0.81 0.54 28.01
N ALA A 218 -0.05 0.07 27.02
CA ALA A 218 -0.37 0.31 25.61
C ALA A 218 -1.62 -0.46 25.16
N ASP A 219 -1.84 -1.66 25.69
CA ASP A 219 -3.09 -2.41 25.46
C ASP A 219 -4.28 -1.69 26.09
N ILE A 220 -4.09 -0.98 27.22
CA ILE A 220 -5.14 -0.18 27.86
C ILE A 220 -5.59 0.99 26.96
N TRP A 221 -4.65 1.67 26.31
CA TRP A 221 -4.98 2.68 25.31
C TRP A 221 -5.76 2.11 24.14
N ALA A 222 -5.31 0.98 23.58
CA ALA A 222 -5.99 0.31 22.48
C ALA A 222 -7.42 -0.14 22.85
N LEU A 223 -7.64 -0.58 24.10
CA LEU A 223 -8.97 -0.85 24.64
C LEU A 223 -9.85 0.42 24.66
N GLY A 224 -9.29 1.58 25.01
CA GLY A 224 -9.99 2.87 24.92
C GLY A 224 -10.44 3.18 23.49
N CYS A 225 -9.58 2.94 22.50
CA CYS A 225 -9.94 3.08 21.08
C CYS A 225 -11.06 2.13 20.66
N VAL A 226 -11.00 0.86 21.08
CA VAL A 226 -12.06 -0.13 20.80
C VAL A 226 -13.39 0.28 21.44
N LEU A 227 -13.39 0.72 22.70
CA LEU A 227 -14.61 1.17 23.38
C LEU A 227 -15.21 2.39 22.70
N PHE A 228 -14.39 3.38 22.31
CA PHE A 228 -14.85 4.53 21.55
C PHE A 228 -15.51 4.10 20.23
N TYR A 229 -14.85 3.21 19.47
CA TYR A 229 -15.37 2.73 18.19
C TYR A 229 -16.70 1.97 18.34
N LEU A 230 -16.83 1.14 19.37
CA LEU A 230 -18.07 0.43 19.70
C LEU A 230 -19.23 1.38 20.06
N CYS A 231 -18.94 2.58 20.57
CA CYS A 231 -19.97 3.57 20.90
C CYS A 231 -20.34 4.44 19.69
N PHE A 232 -19.35 4.90 18.92
CA PHE A 232 -19.56 6.00 17.97
C PHE A 232 -19.46 5.60 16.49
N MET A 233 -19.11 4.35 16.19
CA MET A 233 -18.86 3.86 14.82
C MET A 233 -17.75 4.60 14.06
N GLU A 234 -16.98 5.43 14.76
CA GLU A 234 -15.85 6.18 14.25
C GLU A 234 -14.64 5.92 15.14
N HIS A 235 -13.45 5.86 14.55
CA HIS A 235 -12.23 5.65 15.32
C HIS A 235 -11.75 7.00 15.90
N PRO A 236 -11.33 7.08 17.18
CA PRO A 236 -10.94 8.37 17.78
C PRO A 236 -9.76 9.04 17.04
N PHE A 237 -8.95 8.24 16.35
CA PHE A 237 -7.76 8.65 15.58
C PHE A 237 -7.71 8.06 14.16
N GLU A 238 -8.82 8.11 13.40
CA GLU A 238 -8.95 7.48 12.05
C GLU A 238 -7.78 7.80 11.09
N ASP A 239 -7.34 9.06 11.02
CA ASP A 239 -6.22 9.48 10.16
C ASP A 239 -4.83 8.98 10.61
N SER A 240 -4.74 8.27 11.75
CA SER A 240 -3.47 7.94 12.42
C SER A 240 -2.56 9.16 12.62
N ALA A 241 -3.16 10.35 12.78
CA ALA A 241 -2.44 11.60 12.89
C ALA A 241 -1.64 11.61 14.20
N LYS A 242 -0.31 11.43 14.10
CA LYS A 242 0.61 11.34 15.26
C LYS A 242 0.37 12.44 16.28
N LEU A 243 0.21 13.69 15.84
CA LEU A 243 -0.06 14.82 16.75
C LEU A 243 -1.35 14.69 17.55
N ARG A 244 -2.41 14.07 16.99
CA ARG A 244 -3.63 13.84 17.74
C ARG A 244 -3.43 12.75 18.78
N ILE A 245 -2.69 11.70 18.44
CA ILE A 245 -2.38 10.60 19.37
C ILE A 245 -1.52 11.11 20.54
N ILE A 246 -0.38 11.76 20.26
CA ILE A 246 0.54 12.23 21.33
C ILE A 246 -0.08 13.28 22.26
N ASN A 247 -1.09 14.01 21.79
CA ASN A 247 -1.82 14.99 22.60
C ASN A 247 -3.17 14.46 23.11
N ALA A 248 -3.47 13.17 22.92
CA ALA A 248 -4.76 12.55 23.23
C ALA A 248 -5.98 13.36 22.73
N LYS A 249 -5.87 13.94 21.54
CA LYS A 249 -6.88 14.84 20.97
C LYS A 249 -7.93 14.06 20.18
N TYR A 250 -9.03 13.73 20.85
CA TYR A 250 -10.27 13.20 20.28
C TYR A 250 -11.48 13.98 20.79
N THR A 251 -12.65 13.73 20.23
CA THR A 251 -13.88 14.45 20.60
C THR A 251 -15.01 13.44 20.72
N ILE A 252 -15.59 13.35 21.92
CA ILE A 252 -16.87 12.68 22.14
C ILE A 252 -17.97 13.66 21.73
N PRO A 253 -18.98 13.27 20.92
CA PRO A 253 -20.06 14.17 20.54
C PRO A 253 -20.78 14.79 21.76
N GLU A 254 -20.81 16.13 21.85
CA GLU A 254 -21.36 16.87 23.00
C GLU A 254 -22.84 16.56 23.30
N MET A 255 -23.57 16.08 22.30
CA MET A 255 -24.98 15.75 22.39
C MET A 255 -25.23 14.25 22.63
N ASP A 256 -24.19 13.44 22.82
CA ASP A 256 -24.37 12.02 23.12
C ASP A 256 -25.05 11.83 24.48
N ARG A 257 -26.12 11.02 24.46
CA ARG A 257 -26.88 10.63 25.66
C ARG A 257 -26.97 9.12 25.82
N GLU A 258 -26.57 8.35 24.81
CA GLU A 258 -26.74 6.91 24.79
C GLU A 258 -25.57 6.20 25.48
N TYR A 259 -24.35 6.71 25.27
CA TYR A 259 -23.12 6.06 25.72
C TYR A 259 -22.40 6.80 26.85
N THR A 260 -23.09 7.72 27.55
CA THR A 260 -22.52 8.54 28.62
C THR A 260 -21.86 7.74 29.74
N MET A 261 -22.38 6.54 30.03
CA MET A 261 -21.81 5.63 31.02
C MET A 261 -20.39 5.14 30.68
N TYR A 262 -19.96 5.26 29.42
CA TYR A 262 -18.62 4.88 28.96
C TYR A 262 -17.67 6.07 28.87
N HIS A 263 -18.16 7.31 28.94
CA HIS A 263 -17.33 8.50 28.71
C HIS A 263 -16.18 8.59 29.70
N ASP A 264 -16.42 8.37 30.99
CA ASP A 264 -15.37 8.38 32.02
C ASP A 264 -14.33 7.28 31.78
N LEU A 265 -14.77 6.10 31.34
CA LEU A 265 -13.88 4.99 31.04
C LEU A 265 -13.03 5.27 29.79
N ILE A 266 -13.63 5.84 28.73
CA ILE A 266 -12.91 6.31 27.53
C ILE A 266 -11.88 7.37 27.93
N ASN A 267 -12.29 8.37 28.71
CA ASN A 267 -11.42 9.47 29.16
C ASN A 267 -10.26 9.00 30.04
N SER A 268 -10.48 7.98 30.89
CA SER A 268 -9.42 7.43 31.75
C SER A 268 -8.44 6.52 30.99
N THR A 269 -8.84 5.95 29.85
CA THR A 269 -7.98 5.04 29.06
C THR A 269 -7.19 5.77 27.98
N LEU A 270 -7.77 6.82 27.37
CA LEU A 270 -7.13 7.65 26.35
C LEU A 270 -6.33 8.82 26.96
N VAL A 271 -5.44 8.51 27.92
CA VAL A 271 -4.56 9.47 28.58
C VAL A 271 -3.12 9.36 28.05
N VAL A 272 -2.44 10.50 27.90
CA VAL A 272 -1.09 10.55 27.30
C VAL A 272 -0.09 9.69 28.08
N HIS A 273 0.04 9.92 29.38
CA HIS A 273 1.00 9.20 30.22
C HIS A 273 0.49 7.79 30.58
N PRO A 274 1.27 6.72 30.33
CA PRO A 274 0.86 5.33 30.59
C PRO A 274 0.53 5.05 32.05
N GLU A 275 1.20 5.71 32.99
CA GLU A 275 1.02 5.49 34.43
C GLU A 275 -0.35 5.99 34.93
N ASP A 276 -0.87 7.06 34.32
CA ASP A 276 -2.17 7.64 34.68
C ASP A 276 -3.35 6.80 34.17
N ARG A 277 -3.10 5.87 33.23
CA ARG A 277 -4.13 4.95 32.74
C ARG A 277 -4.45 3.91 33.82
N PRO A 278 -5.71 3.49 34.00
CA PRO A 278 -6.06 2.42 34.94
C PRO A 278 -5.40 1.10 34.53
N CYS A 279 -5.17 0.20 35.49
CA CYS A 279 -4.79 -1.16 35.13
C CYS A 279 -6.05 -1.96 34.70
N ILE A 280 -5.85 -3.07 33.98
CA ILE A 280 -6.97 -3.87 33.47
C ILE A 280 -7.92 -4.38 34.55
N ARG A 281 -7.43 -4.57 35.79
CA ARG A 281 -8.26 -4.96 36.94
C ARG A 281 -9.23 -3.84 37.32
N ASP A 282 -8.77 -2.59 37.30
CA ASP A 282 -9.60 -1.45 37.69
C ASP A 282 -10.70 -1.23 36.64
N ILE A 283 -10.39 -1.41 35.35
CA ILE A 283 -11.37 -1.41 34.26
C ILE A 283 -12.43 -2.50 34.48
N LEU A 284 -12.01 -3.74 34.78
CA LEU A 284 -12.95 -4.82 35.06
C LEU A 284 -13.88 -4.50 36.24
N THR A 285 -13.35 -3.94 37.33
CA THR A 285 -14.15 -3.52 38.48
C THR A 285 -15.16 -2.43 38.12
N GLN A 286 -14.78 -1.44 37.31
CA GLN A 286 -15.70 -0.41 36.82
C GLN A 286 -16.80 -1.02 35.95
N LEU A 287 -16.47 -1.93 35.03
CA LEU A 287 -17.46 -2.61 34.17
C LEU A 287 -18.42 -3.48 35.01
N GLU A 288 -17.93 -4.15 36.06
CA GLU A 288 -18.76 -4.92 36.98
C GLU A 288 -19.73 -4.03 37.77
N ALA A 289 -19.28 -2.86 38.21
CA ALA A 289 -20.14 -1.87 38.86
C ALA A 289 -21.22 -1.33 37.90
N LEU A 290 -20.86 -1.01 36.67
CA LEU A 290 -21.81 -0.59 35.62
C LEU A 290 -22.84 -1.67 35.31
N ALA A 291 -22.41 -2.94 35.27
CA ALA A 291 -23.29 -4.08 35.04
C ALA A 291 -24.26 -4.29 36.20
N ALA A 292 -23.78 -4.19 37.44
CA ALA A 292 -24.61 -4.29 38.63
C ALA A 292 -25.68 -3.18 38.67
N ALA A 293 -25.29 -1.93 38.36
CA ALA A 293 -26.21 -0.80 38.31
C ALA A 293 -27.32 -0.96 37.25
N ARG A 294 -27.06 -1.71 36.17
CA ARG A 294 -27.98 -1.91 35.04
C ARG A 294 -28.63 -3.30 35.00
N SER A 295 -28.34 -4.16 35.99
CA SER A 295 -28.77 -5.57 36.00
C SER A 295 -28.39 -6.36 34.75
N VAL A 296 -27.18 -6.13 34.21
CA VAL A 296 -26.68 -6.80 32.99
C VAL A 296 -25.86 -8.04 33.37
N ASP A 297 -26.21 -9.21 32.84
CA ASP A 297 -25.34 -10.38 32.90
C ASP A 297 -24.18 -10.23 31.90
N LEU A 298 -22.98 -10.00 32.44
CA LEU A 298 -21.74 -9.81 31.70
C LEU A 298 -21.23 -11.07 30.97
N LYS A 299 -21.63 -12.27 31.42
CA LYS A 299 -21.21 -13.55 30.86
C LYS A 299 -22.23 -14.13 29.88
N ALA A 300 -23.39 -13.49 29.74
CA ALA A 300 -24.38 -13.84 28.75
C ALA A 300 -23.80 -13.73 27.33
N PRO A 301 -24.38 -14.45 26.35
CA PRO A 301 -24.08 -14.25 24.95
C PRO A 301 -24.19 -12.77 24.54
N VAL A 302 -23.25 -12.29 23.75
CA VAL A 302 -23.23 -10.90 23.25
C VAL A 302 -24.31 -10.63 22.21
N MET A 303 -24.83 -11.69 21.58
CA MET A 303 -25.88 -11.65 20.57
C MET A 303 -27.11 -12.43 21.07
N ASP A 304 -28.32 -11.90 20.84
CA ASP A 304 -29.57 -12.58 21.18
C ASP A 304 -29.83 -13.82 20.32
N LYS A 305 -30.70 -14.73 20.79
CA LYS A 305 -31.04 -15.98 20.09
C LYS A 305 -31.57 -15.79 18.67
N SER A 306 -32.18 -14.64 18.35
CA SER A 306 -32.61 -14.30 16.98
C SER A 306 -31.45 -14.24 15.98
N PHE A 307 -30.22 -13.97 16.46
CA PHE A 307 -29.02 -14.02 15.63
C PHE A 307 -28.52 -15.44 15.36
N HIS A 308 -28.93 -16.48 16.09
CA HIS A 308 -28.60 -17.84 15.69
C HIS A 308 -29.33 -18.25 14.40
N GLU A 309 -30.47 -17.63 14.10
CA GLU A 309 -31.21 -17.82 12.85
C GLU A 309 -30.67 -16.95 11.71
N THR A 310 -30.16 -15.74 11.99
CA THR A 310 -29.46 -14.87 11.01
C THR A 310 -27.98 -15.21 10.85
N GLY A 311 -27.40 -15.98 11.79
CA GLY A 311 -26.05 -16.54 11.78
C GLY A 311 -25.89 -17.71 10.80
N ILE A 312 -26.93 -17.99 10.02
CA ILE A 312 -26.93 -18.83 8.84
C ILE A 312 -26.66 -17.96 7.60
N ILE A 313 -25.40 -17.58 7.37
CA ILE A 313 -24.92 -17.29 5.99
C ILE A 313 -23.67 -18.14 5.68
N ILE A 314 -23.54 -19.30 6.33
CA ILE A 314 -22.63 -20.37 5.88
C ILE A 314 -23.41 -21.57 5.35
N SER A 315 -24.63 -21.84 5.84
CA SER A 315 -25.41 -23.02 5.41
C SER A 315 -26.37 -22.82 4.24
N GLN A 316 -26.59 -21.59 3.73
CA GLN A 316 -27.37 -21.36 2.49
C GLN A 316 -26.54 -21.45 1.19
N LEU A 317 -25.25 -21.78 1.27
CA LEU A 317 -24.39 -22.10 0.11
C LEU A 317 -24.42 -23.59 -0.29
N HIS A 318 -25.32 -24.41 0.29
CA HIS A 318 -25.38 -25.86 0.06
C HIS A 318 -26.10 -26.30 -1.24
N GLY A 319 -26.39 -25.39 -2.19
CA GLY A 319 -27.18 -25.70 -3.39
C GLY A 319 -26.60 -25.29 -4.76
N CYS A 320 -25.41 -24.70 -4.83
CA CYS A 320 -24.82 -24.26 -6.10
C CYS A 320 -23.41 -24.83 -6.30
N LEU A 321 -23.32 -26.14 -6.56
CA LEU A 321 -22.08 -26.74 -7.07
C LEU A 321 -22.23 -27.45 -8.43
N ASP A 322 -23.42 -27.44 -9.03
CA ASP A 322 -23.63 -28.00 -10.37
C ASP A 322 -24.46 -27.04 -11.25
N LEU A 323 -23.85 -25.99 -11.82
CA LEU A 323 -24.30 -25.26 -13.02
C LEU A 323 -23.17 -24.29 -13.49
N PRO A 324 -23.03 -24.03 -14.81
CA PRO A 324 -21.89 -23.29 -15.36
C PRO A 324 -21.91 -21.81 -14.94
N LEU A 325 -20.70 -21.30 -14.71
CA LEU A 325 -20.28 -19.98 -14.17
C LEU A 325 -21.00 -18.74 -14.75
N TYR A 326 -22.31 -18.60 -14.57
CA TYR A 326 -23.06 -17.36 -14.73
C TYR A 326 -24.24 -17.41 -13.74
N CYS A 327 -24.49 -16.29 -13.06
CA CYS A 327 -25.61 -16.06 -12.14
C CYS A 327 -25.40 -16.39 -10.64
N CYS A 328 -24.45 -15.69 -10.01
CA CYS A 328 -24.55 -15.16 -8.63
C CYS A 328 -23.32 -14.26 -8.40
N GLN A 329 -23.49 -12.96 -8.15
CA GLN A 329 -22.37 -12.02 -7.94
C GLN A 329 -22.62 -11.07 -6.77
N ASP A 330 -22.83 -11.60 -5.57
CA ASP A 330 -22.48 -10.88 -4.35
C ASP A 330 -20.98 -11.04 -4.08
N LYS A 331 -20.17 -10.14 -4.65
CA LYS A 331 -18.71 -10.08 -4.49
C LYS A 331 -18.26 -9.33 -3.22
N ALA A 332 -19.14 -9.17 -2.22
CA ALA A 332 -18.75 -8.67 -0.90
C ALA A 332 -17.89 -9.67 -0.10
N ILE A 333 -17.93 -10.95 -0.48
CA ILE A 333 -17.21 -12.03 0.22
C ILE A 333 -15.72 -12.08 -0.17
N ILE A 334 -15.32 -11.49 -1.32
CA ILE A 334 -13.93 -11.53 -1.81
C ILE A 334 -13.15 -10.24 -1.49
N LEU A 335 -13.81 -9.08 -1.30
CA LEU A 335 -13.11 -7.83 -0.99
C LEU A 335 -12.77 -7.64 0.50
N CYS A 336 -13.49 -8.28 1.43
CA CYS A 336 -13.23 -8.12 2.88
C CYS A 336 -12.06 -8.96 3.43
N LEU A 337 -11.31 -9.65 2.58
CA LEU A 337 -10.01 -10.25 2.94
C LEU A 337 -8.82 -9.37 2.55
N PHE A 338 -9.04 -8.32 1.76
CA PHE A 338 -7.96 -7.45 1.28
C PHE A 338 -7.56 -6.35 2.28
N TYR A 339 -8.39 -6.06 3.30
CA TYR A 339 -8.13 -4.98 4.25
C TYR A 339 -7.65 -5.43 5.64
N ILE A 340 -7.70 -6.73 5.96
CA ILE A 340 -7.42 -7.22 7.32
C ILE A 340 -6.03 -7.88 7.46
N LEU A 341 -5.29 -8.12 6.37
CA LEU A 341 -4.05 -8.93 6.42
C LEU A 341 -2.80 -8.25 5.82
N ALA A 342 -2.80 -6.92 5.75
CA ALA A 342 -1.63 -6.10 5.41
C ALA A 342 -0.89 -5.55 6.65
N ALA A 343 -1.12 -6.11 7.84
CA ALA A 343 -0.41 -5.75 9.06
C ALA A 343 0.11 -7.03 9.75
N GLY A 344 1.43 -7.21 9.67
CA GLY A 344 2.24 -8.22 10.32
C GLY A 344 3.71 -8.07 9.88
N PRO A 345 4.70 -8.58 10.63
CA PRO A 345 6.10 -8.19 10.50
C PRO A 345 6.80 -8.78 9.27
N ILE A 346 7.37 -7.92 8.43
CA ILE A 346 8.38 -8.32 7.44
C ILE A 346 9.62 -8.79 8.22
N SER A 347 10.09 -10.01 7.94
CA SER A 347 11.40 -10.53 8.38
C SER A 347 12.33 -10.69 7.18
N PRO A 348 13.66 -10.58 7.39
CA PRO A 348 14.66 -10.56 6.31
C PRO A 348 15.19 -11.95 5.98
N THR A 349 15.36 -12.20 4.68
CA THR A 349 15.90 -13.43 4.10
C THR A 349 17.34 -13.71 4.57
N SER A 350 17.57 -14.91 5.11
CA SER A 350 18.90 -15.44 5.47
C SER A 350 19.57 -16.17 4.31
N ALA A 351 20.86 -15.91 4.14
CA ALA A 351 21.80 -16.55 3.20
C ALA A 351 22.14 -18.02 3.61
N PRO A 352 22.71 -18.85 2.72
CA PRO A 352 22.76 -20.30 2.90
C PRO A 352 23.88 -20.78 3.83
N SER A 353 23.58 -21.77 4.67
CA SER A 353 24.53 -22.58 5.43
C SER A 353 24.78 -23.93 4.74
N ASN A 354 26.04 -24.27 4.49
CA ASN A 354 26.47 -25.59 3.99
C ASN A 354 27.06 -26.44 5.13
N ASN A 355 26.89 -27.75 4.95
CA ASN A 355 27.03 -28.83 5.93
C ASN A 355 28.43 -29.07 6.51
N SER A 356 28.38 -29.76 7.66
CA SER A 356 29.38 -30.51 8.42
C SER A 356 30.39 -31.33 7.58
N ILE A 357 31.60 -31.65 8.06
CA ILE A 357 31.87 -32.90 8.82
C ILE A 357 33.32 -32.94 9.40
N GLN A 358 33.40 -33.49 10.61
CA GLN A 358 34.50 -34.18 11.32
C GLN A 358 35.80 -33.48 11.76
N SER A 359 35.94 -33.52 13.08
CA SER A 359 37.17 -33.44 13.86
C SER A 359 37.97 -34.76 13.83
N THR A 360 39.23 -34.71 13.43
CA THR A 360 40.31 -35.56 13.99
C THR A 360 41.70 -34.91 13.80
N SER A 361 42.39 -34.72 14.93
CA SER A 361 43.85 -34.78 15.18
C SER A 361 44.88 -33.94 14.39
N ASN A 362 45.67 -33.18 15.18
CA ASN A 362 47.14 -33.04 15.21
C ASN A 362 47.93 -32.32 14.09
N ALA A 363 48.55 -31.21 14.52
CA ALA A 363 49.99 -30.88 14.46
C ALA A 363 50.75 -30.71 13.12
N SER A 364 51.30 -29.50 12.97
CA SER A 364 52.66 -29.11 12.52
C SER A 364 53.16 -29.32 11.07
N ASN A 365 53.72 -28.21 10.55
CA ASN A 365 54.96 -28.05 9.76
C ASN A 365 54.99 -28.17 8.21
N SER A 366 55.42 -27.04 7.61
CA SER A 366 56.47 -26.84 6.59
C SER A 366 56.42 -27.48 5.18
N GLY A 367 56.65 -26.65 4.14
CA GLY A 367 57.64 -26.95 3.08
C GLY A 367 57.18 -27.04 1.61
N ASN A 368 57.61 -26.06 0.80
CA ASN A 368 58.14 -26.13 -0.59
C ASN A 368 57.38 -26.72 -1.81
N SER A 369 57.18 -25.82 -2.79
CA SER A 369 57.60 -25.83 -4.23
C SER A 369 57.10 -26.87 -5.28
N VAL A 370 56.47 -26.33 -6.35
CA VAL A 370 56.74 -26.55 -7.82
C VAL A 370 56.33 -27.95 -8.40
N LEU A 371 55.64 -28.19 -9.55
CA LEU A 371 55.55 -27.64 -10.92
C LEU A 371 54.30 -28.22 -11.67
N LEU A 372 53.69 -27.42 -12.56
CA LEU A 372 52.87 -27.65 -13.80
C LEU A 372 51.94 -28.88 -14.02
N GLY A 373 50.71 -28.57 -14.51
CA GLY A 373 50.05 -29.31 -15.61
C GLY A 373 48.51 -29.36 -15.62
N GLY A 374 47.86 -28.73 -16.61
CA GLY A 374 46.69 -29.33 -17.30
C GLY A 374 45.25 -28.81 -17.07
N VAL A 375 44.87 -27.77 -17.84
CA VAL A 375 43.61 -27.63 -18.65
C VAL A 375 42.20 -27.72 -18.02
N MET A 376 41.50 -26.57 -18.12
CA MET A 376 40.06 -26.28 -18.34
C MET A 376 38.94 -27.13 -17.68
N LYS A 377 38.18 -26.48 -16.78
CA LYS A 377 36.76 -26.04 -16.98
C LYS A 377 36.17 -25.50 -15.67
N GLY A 378 35.46 -24.37 -15.73
CA GLY A 378 34.52 -23.96 -14.69
C GLY A 378 34.99 -22.87 -13.72
N ALA A 379 35.19 -21.65 -14.21
CA ALA A 379 35.25 -20.46 -13.34
C ALA A 379 33.85 -19.84 -13.27
N ASN A 380 33.16 -20.04 -12.14
CA ASN A 380 32.11 -19.15 -11.61
C ASN A 380 31.92 -19.50 -10.12
N SER A 381 32.90 -19.12 -9.30
CA SER A 381 32.86 -19.28 -7.85
C SER A 381 33.75 -18.24 -7.12
N LEU A 382 33.89 -17.02 -7.66
CA LEU A 382 34.80 -16.03 -7.04
C LEU A 382 34.23 -14.64 -6.74
N PHE A 383 32.96 -14.33 -7.00
CA PHE A 383 32.42 -12.99 -6.63
C PHE A 383 31.00 -12.98 -6.05
N SER A 384 30.66 -13.93 -5.18
CA SER A 384 29.47 -13.80 -4.32
C SER A 384 29.65 -12.80 -3.16
N ASN A 385 30.85 -12.23 -2.98
CA ASN A 385 31.18 -11.33 -1.86
C ASN A 385 31.33 -9.84 -2.21
N ILE A 386 30.98 -9.38 -3.43
CA ILE A 386 31.01 -7.93 -3.75
C ILE A 386 29.68 -7.23 -3.48
N LYS A 387 28.55 -7.96 -3.34
CA LYS A 387 27.24 -7.34 -3.01
C LYS A 387 27.11 -6.87 -1.56
N GLY A 388 28.04 -7.24 -0.67
CA GLY A 388 28.05 -6.83 0.74
C GLY A 388 28.85 -5.57 1.04
N ILE A 389 29.72 -5.10 0.14
CA ILE A 389 30.69 -4.04 0.46
C ILE A 389 30.13 -2.65 0.16
N SER A 390 29.24 -2.48 -0.84
CA SER A 390 28.72 -1.15 -1.18
C SER A 390 27.72 -0.60 -0.14
N ASN A 391 26.92 -1.46 0.51
CA ASN A 391 25.96 -1.00 1.54
C ASN A 391 26.55 -0.93 2.96
N LYS A 392 27.47 -1.84 3.34
CA LYS A 392 28.10 -1.81 4.68
C LYS A 392 29.27 -0.83 4.78
N ALA A 393 30.04 -0.59 3.72
CA ALA A 393 31.10 0.43 3.75
C ALA A 393 30.55 1.87 3.72
N PHE A 394 29.31 2.07 3.26
CA PHE A 394 28.63 3.38 3.29
C PHE A 394 27.84 3.66 4.58
N GLN A 395 27.62 2.65 5.43
CA GLN A 395 27.01 2.78 6.76
C GLN A 395 28.03 3.04 7.88
N SER A 396 29.33 2.82 7.65
CA SER A 396 30.36 3.00 8.69
C SER A 396 30.93 4.42 8.81
N MET A 397 30.57 5.36 7.92
CA MET A 397 30.99 6.77 8.01
C MET A 397 29.85 7.77 8.21
N ALA A 398 28.61 7.31 8.44
CA ALA A 398 27.45 8.17 8.66
C ALA A 398 27.01 8.21 10.14
N GLY A 399 27.98 8.30 11.05
CA GLY A 399 27.73 8.28 12.50
C GLY A 399 27.04 9.53 13.09
N TYR A 400 26.39 10.38 12.29
CA TYR A 400 25.89 11.68 12.77
C TYR A 400 24.56 12.19 12.19
N VAL A 401 23.78 11.42 11.42
CA VAL A 401 22.45 11.90 10.98
C VAL A 401 21.35 11.03 11.56
N LYS A 402 20.64 11.63 12.51
CA LYS A 402 19.39 11.16 13.13
C LYS A 402 18.27 11.27 12.08
N ASN A 403 17.39 10.27 12.01
CA ASN A 403 16.07 10.24 11.35
C ASN A 403 15.93 9.38 10.09
N ASP A 404 14.94 8.48 10.14
CA ASP A 404 14.54 7.51 9.12
C ASP A 404 13.75 8.22 8.01
N LEU A 405 14.48 8.86 7.09
CA LEU A 405 13.89 9.58 5.96
C LEU A 405 13.30 8.60 4.94
N ASP A 406 12.07 8.85 4.49
CA ASP A 406 11.45 8.14 3.36
C ASP A 406 12.11 8.59 2.05
N LEU A 407 13.27 8.00 1.79
CA LEU A 407 14.20 8.31 0.72
C LEU A 407 14.85 7.01 0.22
N SER A 408 14.89 6.83 -1.10
CA SER A 408 15.41 5.62 -1.74
C SER A 408 16.36 5.97 -2.88
N TYR A 409 17.48 5.28 -2.96
CA TYR A 409 18.39 5.36 -4.10
C TYR A 409 17.87 4.43 -5.20
N ILE A 410 17.30 5.00 -6.26
CA ILE A 410 16.91 4.22 -7.45
C ILE A 410 18.16 3.79 -8.21
N THR A 411 19.20 4.64 -8.21
CA THR A 411 20.58 4.30 -8.54
C THR A 411 21.48 5.07 -7.56
N SER A 412 22.78 4.85 -7.57
CA SER A 412 23.72 5.63 -6.74
C SER A 412 23.63 7.14 -6.97
N ARG A 413 23.12 7.58 -8.12
CA ARG A 413 23.05 9.00 -8.51
C ARG A 413 21.64 9.57 -8.62
N ILE A 414 20.61 8.73 -8.46
CA ILE A 414 19.20 9.12 -8.57
C ILE A 414 18.49 8.71 -7.29
N ILE A 415 18.14 9.71 -6.51
CA ILE A 415 17.48 9.60 -5.23
C ILE A 415 16.02 10.01 -5.39
N VAL A 416 15.11 9.27 -4.77
CA VAL A 416 13.68 9.59 -4.75
C VAL A 416 13.18 9.62 -3.32
N MET A 417 12.39 10.62 -2.95
CA MET A 417 11.84 10.76 -1.61
C MET A 417 10.37 11.19 -1.62
N SER A 418 9.68 11.09 -0.49
CA SER A 418 8.39 11.79 -0.29
C SER A 418 8.57 13.28 -0.01
N PHE A 419 7.46 14.02 -0.01
CA PHE A 419 7.48 15.47 0.08
C PHE A 419 8.16 15.98 1.36
N PRO A 420 9.17 16.86 1.27
CA PRO A 420 9.82 17.44 2.44
C PRO A 420 8.92 18.52 3.03
N ALA A 421 8.33 18.22 4.17
CA ALA A 421 7.32 19.02 4.83
C ALA A 421 7.90 19.85 5.99
N GLU A 422 7.18 20.92 6.33
CA GLU A 422 7.44 21.79 7.48
C GLU A 422 6.30 21.67 8.49
N GLY A 423 6.62 21.98 9.75
CA GLY A 423 5.63 22.05 10.83
C GLY A 423 4.91 20.73 11.06
N ILE A 424 3.60 20.77 11.20
CA ILE A 424 2.79 19.60 11.59
C ILE A 424 2.89 18.46 10.56
N GLU A 425 3.04 18.77 9.27
CA GLU A 425 3.15 17.76 8.20
C GLU A 425 4.47 16.97 8.25
N SER A 426 5.53 17.49 8.88
CA SER A 426 6.83 16.78 9.01
C SER A 426 6.80 15.62 10.00
N THR A 427 5.66 15.37 10.66
CA THR A 427 5.48 14.24 11.59
C THR A 427 5.17 12.92 10.87
N TYR A 428 4.60 12.98 9.67
CA TYR A 428 4.23 11.82 8.84
C TYR A 428 4.77 11.89 7.40
N LYS A 429 5.57 12.91 7.10
CA LYS A 429 6.36 13.06 5.88
C LYS A 429 7.78 13.46 6.26
N ASN A 430 8.70 13.42 5.30
CA ASN A 430 10.08 13.85 5.53
C ASN A 430 10.14 15.27 6.11
N ASN A 431 10.79 15.43 7.26
CA ASN A 431 11.11 16.75 7.77
C ASN A 431 12.16 17.41 6.87
N ILE A 432 11.86 18.62 6.39
CA ILE A 432 12.74 19.31 5.44
C ILE A 432 14.13 19.64 6.02
N ASP A 433 14.24 19.87 7.32
CA ASP A 433 15.52 20.18 7.96
C ASP A 433 16.38 18.90 8.08
N ASP A 434 15.77 17.76 8.38
CA ASP A 434 16.46 16.45 8.41
C ASP A 434 16.91 16.03 7.00
N VAL A 435 16.06 16.28 5.98
CA VAL A 435 16.44 16.07 4.58
C VAL A 435 17.64 16.94 4.21
N ARG A 436 17.68 18.19 4.66
CA ARG A 436 18.85 19.06 4.44
C ARG A 436 20.07 18.47 5.09
N GLU A 437 19.99 18.09 6.37
CA GLU A 437 21.11 17.56 7.13
C GLU A 437 21.67 16.29 6.48
N PHE A 438 20.80 15.37 6.08
CA PHE A 438 21.19 14.16 5.35
C PHE A 438 21.91 14.48 4.04
N LEU A 439 21.35 15.37 3.23
CA LEU A 439 21.89 15.70 1.91
C LEU A 439 23.21 16.46 2.02
N GLU A 440 23.35 17.39 2.97
CA GLU A 440 24.62 18.09 3.19
C GLU A 440 25.68 17.17 3.80
N ALA A 441 25.31 16.21 4.66
CA ALA A 441 26.25 15.25 5.21
C ALA A 441 26.76 14.23 4.17
N LYS A 442 25.87 13.70 3.33
CA LYS A 442 26.19 12.64 2.35
C LYS A 442 26.64 13.17 0.99
N HIS A 443 26.10 14.30 0.56
CA HIS A 443 26.26 14.85 -0.78
C HIS A 443 26.58 16.34 -0.75
N TYR A 444 27.46 16.76 0.18
CA TYR A 444 27.83 18.16 0.39
C TYR A 444 28.08 18.90 -0.93
N GLU A 445 27.22 19.88 -1.23
CA GLU A 445 27.20 20.66 -2.48
C GLU A 445 27.04 19.91 -3.81
N GLN A 446 26.89 18.58 -3.79
CA GLN A 446 26.80 17.73 -4.98
C GLN A 446 25.38 17.24 -5.30
N TYR A 447 24.36 17.65 -4.54
CA TYR A 447 22.96 17.31 -4.83
C TYR A 447 22.18 18.46 -5.48
N PHE A 448 21.14 18.11 -6.22
CA PHE A 448 20.14 19.06 -6.69
C PHE A 448 18.74 18.45 -6.61
N VAL A 449 17.77 19.21 -6.10
CA VAL A 449 16.43 18.72 -5.78
C VAL A 449 15.43 19.14 -6.85
N VAL A 450 14.61 18.20 -7.30
CA VAL A 450 13.55 18.41 -8.29
C VAL A 450 12.21 18.09 -7.64
N ASN A 451 11.43 19.14 -7.43
CA ASN A 451 10.08 19.05 -6.87
C ASN A 451 9.05 19.01 -8.02
N VAL A 452 8.46 17.84 -8.28
CA VAL A 452 7.38 17.67 -9.25
C VAL A 452 5.99 17.68 -8.60
N SER A 453 5.88 17.94 -7.30
CA SER A 453 4.58 18.06 -6.64
C SER A 453 3.88 19.38 -7.00
N PRO A 454 2.54 19.48 -6.84
CA PRO A 454 1.81 20.74 -7.04
C PRO A 454 2.11 21.80 -5.97
N ARG A 455 2.79 21.42 -4.88
CA ARG A 455 3.08 22.29 -3.73
C ARG A 455 4.54 22.70 -3.73
N ASN A 456 4.79 23.96 -3.41
CA ASN A 456 6.14 24.48 -3.21
C ASN A 456 6.44 24.63 -1.72
N TYR A 457 7.72 24.64 -1.41
CA TYR A 457 8.27 25.03 -0.13
C TYR A 457 9.43 25.99 -0.40
N ARG A 458 9.93 26.61 0.66
CA ARG A 458 10.98 27.61 0.60
C ARG A 458 12.31 26.97 0.15
N ALA A 459 12.84 27.40 -1.00
CA ALA A 459 14.05 26.78 -1.59
C ALA A 459 15.31 26.99 -0.73
N ASP A 460 15.38 28.05 0.05
CA ASP A 460 16.46 28.31 1.03
C ASP A 460 16.59 27.18 2.06
N LYS A 461 15.51 26.42 2.28
CA LYS A 461 15.52 25.24 3.15
C LYS A 461 16.24 24.02 2.59
N LEU A 462 16.71 24.03 1.35
CA LEU A 462 17.62 23.01 0.84
C LEU A 462 18.78 23.69 0.12
N SER A 463 19.31 24.74 0.76
CA SER A 463 20.49 25.49 0.30
C SER A 463 20.27 26.13 -1.08
N THR A 464 19.02 26.50 -1.42
CA THR A 464 18.59 27.04 -2.73
C THR A 464 18.77 26.11 -3.93
N ARG A 465 19.11 24.83 -3.70
CA ARG A 465 19.34 23.82 -4.75
C ARG A 465 18.05 23.09 -5.15
N VAL A 466 16.94 23.81 -5.29
CA VAL A 466 15.62 23.24 -5.57
C VAL A 466 15.04 23.81 -6.85
N LEU A 467 14.60 22.93 -7.74
CA LEU A 467 13.81 23.27 -8.92
C LEU A 467 12.37 22.82 -8.74
N HIS A 468 11.48 23.79 -8.55
CA HIS A 468 10.04 23.57 -8.51
C HIS A 468 9.48 23.46 -9.93
N GLN A 469 8.71 22.41 -10.20
CA GLN A 469 8.07 22.15 -11.50
C GLN A 469 6.55 22.19 -11.45
N CYS A 470 5.94 22.11 -10.26
CA CYS A 470 4.51 22.28 -10.04
C CYS A 470 3.62 21.44 -10.97
N TRP A 471 3.84 20.13 -11.07
CA TRP A 471 3.04 19.31 -11.99
C TRP A 471 1.57 19.30 -11.55
N PRO A 472 0.63 19.30 -12.52
CA PRO A 472 -0.79 19.28 -12.20
C PRO A 472 -1.20 17.98 -11.51
N VAL A 473 -2.16 18.09 -10.57
CA VAL A 473 -2.72 16.91 -9.90
C VAL A 473 -3.49 16.06 -10.91
N ASN A 474 -3.25 14.74 -10.92
CA ASN A 474 -3.92 13.76 -11.76
C ASN A 474 -3.77 13.94 -13.29
N ARG A 475 -2.78 14.72 -13.75
CA ARG A 475 -2.44 14.93 -15.18
C ARG A 475 -0.93 15.00 -15.36
N LEU A 476 -0.46 14.70 -16.58
CA LEU A 476 0.91 14.97 -16.99
C LEU A 476 1.09 16.46 -17.30
N PRO A 477 2.27 17.04 -17.01
CA PRO A 477 2.66 18.33 -17.55
C PRO A 477 2.90 18.24 -19.07
N PRO A 478 3.04 19.38 -19.77
CA PRO A 478 3.41 19.41 -21.18
C PRO A 478 4.67 18.57 -21.48
N LEU A 479 4.70 17.87 -22.62
CA LEU A 479 5.82 17.00 -23.03
C LEU A 479 7.16 17.75 -23.05
N GLU A 480 7.13 19.00 -23.50
CA GLU A 480 8.28 19.93 -23.48
C GLU A 480 8.87 20.10 -22.07
N SER A 481 8.02 20.15 -21.05
CA SER A 481 8.45 20.31 -19.66
C SER A 481 9.18 19.07 -19.16
N ILE A 482 8.68 17.87 -19.48
CA ILE A 482 9.30 16.59 -19.09
C ILE A 482 10.68 16.45 -19.76
N ILE A 483 10.75 16.70 -21.07
CA ILE A 483 12.00 16.56 -21.84
C ILE A 483 13.04 17.61 -21.41
N SER A 484 12.62 18.87 -21.22
CA SER A 484 13.48 19.94 -20.73
C SER A 484 14.06 19.60 -19.36
N LEU A 485 13.24 19.02 -18.47
CA LEU A 485 13.68 18.57 -17.15
C LEU A 485 14.68 17.40 -17.23
N CYS A 486 14.40 16.39 -18.06
CA CYS A 486 15.35 15.30 -18.31
C CYS A 486 16.70 15.83 -18.83
N ARG A 487 16.69 16.80 -19.74
CA ARG A 487 17.91 17.45 -20.25
C ARG A 487 18.67 18.17 -19.14
N LYS A 488 17.98 18.91 -18.26
CA LYS A 488 18.60 19.61 -17.12
C LYS A 488 19.25 18.62 -16.15
N ILE A 489 18.55 17.53 -15.80
CA ILE A 489 19.07 16.46 -14.94
C ILE A 489 20.30 15.81 -15.58
N PHE A 490 20.23 15.50 -16.88
CA PHE A 490 21.35 14.91 -17.62
C PHE A 490 22.59 15.81 -17.58
N VAL A 491 22.43 17.11 -17.88
CA VAL A 491 23.55 18.08 -17.86
C VAL A 491 24.13 18.22 -16.45
N TRP A 492 23.29 18.22 -15.41
CA TRP A 492 23.72 18.26 -14.02
C TRP A 492 24.61 17.06 -13.65
N LEU A 493 24.13 15.84 -13.91
CA LEU A 493 24.82 14.60 -13.58
C LEU A 493 26.07 14.38 -14.45
N LYS A 494 26.07 14.85 -15.71
CA LYS A 494 27.23 14.72 -16.59
C LYS A 494 28.42 15.59 -16.14
N LYS A 495 28.16 16.67 -15.39
CA LYS A 495 29.20 17.66 -15.06
C LYS A 495 30.26 17.12 -14.10
N ASP A 496 29.88 16.22 -13.21
CA ASP A 496 30.74 15.61 -12.19
C ASP A 496 30.16 14.25 -11.81
N SER A 497 30.98 13.22 -11.64
CA SER A 497 30.56 11.86 -11.27
C SER A 497 30.03 11.73 -9.85
N SER A 498 30.38 12.65 -8.95
CA SER A 498 29.89 12.70 -7.56
C SER A 498 28.48 13.29 -7.42
N ARG A 499 27.97 13.95 -8.47
CA ARG A 499 26.68 14.63 -8.40
C ARG A 499 25.53 13.65 -8.35
N VAL A 500 24.53 13.99 -7.55
CA VAL A 500 23.26 13.25 -7.45
C VAL A 500 22.07 14.16 -7.74
N ILE A 501 20.96 13.55 -8.16
CA ILE A 501 19.67 14.23 -8.28
C ILE A 501 18.71 13.65 -7.24
N VAL A 502 17.95 14.52 -6.58
CA VAL A 502 16.91 14.14 -5.62
C VAL A 502 15.56 14.52 -6.21
N ILE A 503 14.70 13.56 -6.49
CA ILE A 503 13.38 13.77 -7.09
C ILE A 503 12.30 13.48 -6.05
N HIS A 504 11.29 14.34 -5.96
CA HIS A 504 10.15 14.04 -5.09
C HIS A 504 8.83 14.56 -5.65
N CYS A 505 7.76 13.87 -5.28
CA CYS A 505 6.38 14.33 -5.42
C CYS A 505 5.71 14.36 -4.04
N MET A 506 4.38 14.25 -3.96
CA MET A 506 3.67 14.24 -2.68
C MET A 506 4.01 13.01 -1.84
N ASP A 507 4.01 11.83 -2.47
CA ASP A 507 4.21 10.50 -1.88
C ASP A 507 5.53 9.82 -2.32
N GLY A 508 6.27 10.44 -3.24
CA GLY A 508 7.47 9.86 -3.85
C GLY A 508 7.20 8.64 -4.75
N ARG A 509 5.96 8.45 -5.25
CA ARG A 509 5.57 7.29 -6.06
C ARG A 509 5.23 7.65 -7.49
N VAL A 510 3.97 8.00 -7.80
CA VAL A 510 3.47 8.02 -9.20
C VAL A 510 4.19 9.06 -10.07
N ALA A 511 4.16 10.34 -9.69
CA ALA A 511 4.77 11.40 -10.50
C ALA A 511 6.31 11.30 -10.54
N SER A 512 6.93 10.89 -9.43
CA SER A 512 8.38 10.61 -9.38
C SER A 512 8.74 9.44 -10.30
N GLY A 513 7.92 8.38 -10.31
CA GLY A 513 8.10 7.21 -11.17
C GLY A 513 7.99 7.54 -12.64
N VAL A 514 7.05 8.41 -13.03
CA VAL A 514 6.95 8.92 -14.41
C VAL A 514 8.21 9.68 -14.80
N LEU A 515 8.69 10.62 -13.97
CA LEU A 515 9.90 11.39 -14.29
C LEU A 515 11.15 10.51 -14.36
N VAL A 516 11.33 9.61 -13.40
CA VAL A 516 12.50 8.69 -13.38
C VAL A 516 12.45 7.75 -14.59
N SER A 517 11.28 7.22 -14.93
CA SER A 517 11.11 6.38 -16.13
C SER A 517 11.41 7.17 -17.41
N ALA A 518 10.93 8.41 -17.51
CA ALA A 518 11.26 9.31 -18.61
C ALA A 518 12.76 9.57 -18.71
N PHE A 519 13.44 9.77 -17.58
CA PHE A 519 14.87 10.01 -17.53
C PHE A 519 15.69 8.78 -17.93
N PHE A 520 15.27 7.58 -17.51
CA PHE A 520 15.90 6.33 -17.91
C PHE A 520 15.76 6.05 -19.40
N VAL A 521 14.58 6.30 -19.98
CA VAL A 521 14.37 6.23 -21.44
C VAL A 521 15.23 7.29 -22.14
N PHE A 522 15.25 8.52 -21.62
CA PHE A 522 16.07 9.62 -22.15
C PHE A 522 17.56 9.27 -22.19
N CYS A 523 18.07 8.61 -21.15
CA CYS A 523 19.46 8.17 -21.06
C CYS A 523 19.75 6.87 -21.83
N LYS A 524 18.76 6.29 -22.52
CA LYS A 524 18.86 5.01 -23.24
C LYS A 524 19.19 3.82 -22.34
N LEU A 525 18.84 3.90 -21.05
CA LEU A 525 18.95 2.77 -20.13
C LEU A 525 17.87 1.72 -20.42
N PHE A 526 16.65 2.17 -20.75
CA PHE A 526 15.57 1.31 -21.21
C PHE A 526 15.03 1.80 -22.55
N LYS A 527 14.71 0.85 -23.43
CA LYS A 527 13.95 1.13 -24.66
C LYS A 527 12.44 1.13 -24.43
N ASN A 528 11.98 0.28 -23.50
CA ASN A 528 10.58 0.14 -23.15
C ASN A 528 10.29 0.92 -21.84
N PRO A 529 9.38 1.92 -21.86
CA PRO A 529 8.96 2.64 -20.67
C PRO A 529 8.47 1.76 -19.51
N ASN A 530 7.80 0.64 -19.79
CA ASN A 530 7.28 -0.25 -18.77
C ASN A 530 8.40 -0.93 -17.97
N GLY A 531 9.51 -1.29 -18.64
CA GLY A 531 10.69 -1.83 -17.94
C GLY A 531 11.34 -0.81 -17.01
N ALA A 532 11.35 0.47 -17.40
CA ALA A 532 11.84 1.56 -16.54
C ALA A 532 10.93 1.77 -15.32
N ALA A 533 9.62 1.72 -15.51
CA ALA A 533 8.64 1.84 -14.42
C ALA A 533 8.66 0.63 -13.47
N ASP A 534 8.92 -0.57 -13.99
CA ASP A 534 9.09 -1.79 -13.20
C ASP A 534 10.35 -1.69 -12.31
N MET A 535 11.50 -1.26 -12.88
CA MET A 535 12.72 -0.99 -12.10
C MET A 535 12.46 0.05 -10.99
N PHE A 536 11.79 1.16 -11.33
CA PHE A 536 11.42 2.18 -10.34
C PHE A 536 10.55 1.58 -9.23
N SER A 537 9.53 0.80 -9.58
CA SER A 537 8.61 0.19 -8.62
C SER A 537 9.34 -0.74 -7.66
N ILE A 538 10.22 -1.59 -8.18
CA ILE A 538 11.01 -2.53 -7.37
C ILE A 538 11.93 -1.78 -6.40
N ARG A 539 12.61 -0.72 -6.86
CA ARG A 539 13.58 0.02 -6.04
C ARG A 539 12.94 1.06 -5.10
N ARG A 540 11.73 1.56 -5.39
CA ARG A 540 11.05 2.59 -4.57
C ARG A 540 9.88 2.08 -3.75
N CYS A 541 9.04 1.22 -4.34
CA CYS A 541 7.77 0.80 -3.75
C CYS A 541 7.84 -0.55 -3.03
N GLY A 542 8.93 -1.31 -3.24
CA GLY A 542 9.13 -2.62 -2.64
C GLY A 542 8.42 -3.75 -3.39
N ILE A 543 8.67 -4.99 -2.95
CA ILE A 543 8.13 -6.20 -3.58
C ILE A 543 6.60 -6.24 -3.39
N GLY A 544 5.85 -6.37 -4.48
CA GLY A 544 4.38 -6.45 -4.47
C GLY A 544 3.64 -5.12 -4.66
N GLN A 545 4.31 -3.97 -4.60
CA GLN A 545 3.71 -2.66 -4.88
C GLN A 545 4.20 -2.12 -6.23
N LYS A 546 3.33 -2.17 -7.24
CA LYS A 546 3.65 -1.70 -8.61
C LYS A 546 3.08 -0.31 -8.87
N VAL A 547 3.93 0.63 -9.31
CA VAL A 547 3.46 1.87 -9.93
C VAL A 547 3.02 1.54 -11.35
N ALA A 548 1.72 1.28 -11.49
CA ALA A 548 1.12 1.07 -12.80
C ALA A 548 0.94 2.43 -13.50
N LEU A 549 1.62 2.60 -14.64
CA LEU A 549 1.43 3.76 -15.50
C LEU A 549 0.01 3.75 -16.07
N THR A 550 -0.64 4.91 -16.08
CA THR A 550 -1.89 5.08 -16.83
C THR A 550 -1.59 5.10 -18.34
N PRO A 551 -2.53 4.74 -19.23
CA PRO A 551 -2.32 4.78 -20.68
C PRO A 551 -1.77 6.11 -21.21
N SER A 552 -2.20 7.25 -20.69
CA SER A 552 -1.65 8.56 -21.10
C SER A 552 -0.19 8.76 -20.67
N GLN A 553 0.20 8.26 -19.49
CA GLN A 553 1.58 8.31 -18.99
C GLN A 553 2.49 7.43 -19.84
N GLU A 554 2.07 6.20 -20.11
CA GLU A 554 2.80 5.29 -21.00
C GLU A 554 2.99 5.91 -22.39
N ARG A 555 1.93 6.50 -22.96
CA ARG A 555 1.96 7.18 -24.25
C ARG A 555 2.99 8.32 -24.29
N TYR A 556 3.05 9.16 -23.26
CA TYR A 556 4.04 10.24 -23.20
C TYR A 556 5.47 9.71 -23.06
N LEU A 557 5.67 8.63 -22.31
CA LEU A 557 6.99 8.00 -22.24
C LEU A 557 7.40 7.35 -23.57
N LEU A 558 6.43 6.81 -24.32
CA LEU A 558 6.65 6.32 -25.69
C LEU A 558 7.00 7.45 -26.66
N TYR A 559 6.38 8.63 -26.53
CA TYR A 559 6.79 9.82 -27.30
C TYR A 559 8.25 10.20 -27.04
N ILE A 560 8.69 10.16 -25.78
CA ILE A 560 10.09 10.39 -25.42
C ILE A 560 10.99 9.29 -25.99
N ALA A 561 10.58 8.03 -25.89
CA ALA A 561 11.33 6.91 -26.45
C ALA A 561 11.53 7.05 -27.96
N GLU A 562 10.49 7.48 -28.69
CA GLU A 562 10.54 7.71 -30.12
C GLU A 562 11.52 8.83 -30.48
N LEU A 563 11.44 9.97 -29.79
CA LEU A 563 12.38 11.10 -29.99
C LEU A 563 13.84 10.74 -29.73
N ILE A 564 14.10 9.84 -28.77
CA ILE A 564 15.46 9.49 -28.33
C ILE A 564 16.05 8.36 -29.17
N ASN A 565 15.22 7.41 -29.59
CA ASN A 565 15.67 6.24 -30.36
C ASN A 565 15.66 6.50 -31.87
N ASN A 566 14.84 7.42 -32.36
CA ASN A 566 14.66 7.71 -33.79
C ASN A 566 14.95 9.20 -34.09
N PRO A 567 16.24 9.59 -34.27
CA PRO A 567 16.63 11.01 -34.44
C PRO A 567 16.06 11.70 -35.69
N SER A 568 15.57 10.93 -36.67
CA SER A 568 14.89 11.44 -37.86
C SER A 568 13.43 11.83 -37.60
N MET A 569 12.82 11.31 -36.53
CA MET A 569 11.45 11.63 -36.17
C MET A 569 11.40 13.04 -35.57
N LYS A 570 10.59 13.91 -36.16
CA LYS A 570 10.29 15.24 -35.62
C LYS A 570 8.78 15.38 -35.46
N PRO A 571 8.29 15.73 -34.26
CA PRO A 571 6.88 16.00 -34.07
C PRO A 571 6.42 17.10 -35.02
N GLN A 572 5.32 16.89 -35.71
CA GLN A 572 4.75 17.90 -36.59
C GLN A 572 4.31 19.13 -35.79
N LYS A 573 4.34 20.30 -36.44
CA LYS A 573 3.94 21.59 -35.84
C LYS A 573 2.58 22.06 -36.37
N ASN A 574 1.78 21.12 -36.88
CA ASN A 574 0.49 21.39 -37.49
C ASN A 574 -0.59 21.54 -36.42
N SER A 575 -1.60 22.35 -36.72
CA SER A 575 -2.76 22.52 -35.82
C SER A 575 -3.78 21.41 -36.05
N LEU A 576 -4.32 20.85 -34.98
CA LEU A 576 -5.34 19.81 -35.00
C LEU A 576 -6.70 20.44 -34.76
N TYR A 577 -7.56 20.43 -35.77
CA TYR A 577 -8.97 20.79 -35.64
C TYR A 577 -9.78 19.58 -35.20
N ILE A 578 -10.40 19.65 -34.01
CA ILE A 578 -11.29 18.62 -33.48
C ILE A 578 -12.73 19.07 -33.73
N LYS A 579 -13.41 18.41 -34.67
CA LYS A 579 -14.81 18.68 -35.00
C LYS A 579 -15.74 18.15 -33.92
N SER A 580 -15.56 16.90 -33.51
CA SER A 580 -16.43 16.24 -32.53
C SER A 580 -15.73 15.15 -31.73
N VAL A 581 -16.25 14.93 -30.52
CA VAL A 581 -15.86 13.81 -29.63
C VAL A 581 -17.05 12.88 -29.50
N THR A 582 -16.87 11.60 -29.84
CA THR A 582 -17.92 10.57 -29.76
C THR A 582 -17.55 9.48 -28.76
N LEU A 583 -18.46 9.13 -27.86
CA LEU A 583 -18.38 8.00 -26.93
C LEU A 583 -19.30 6.89 -27.43
N ASN A 584 -18.78 5.69 -27.65
CA ASN A 584 -19.57 4.58 -28.18
C ASN A 584 -19.06 3.22 -27.68
N PRO A 585 -19.90 2.38 -27.00
CA PRO A 585 -21.27 2.66 -26.57
C PRO A 585 -21.38 3.71 -25.43
N VAL A 586 -22.60 4.10 -25.02
CA VAL A 586 -22.79 4.97 -23.84
C VAL A 586 -22.28 4.26 -22.55
N PRO A 587 -21.46 4.91 -21.69
CA PRO A 587 -21.00 4.32 -20.44
C PRO A 587 -22.05 4.42 -19.31
N ALA A 588 -22.01 3.50 -18.34
CA ALA A 588 -23.05 3.28 -17.33
C ALA A 588 -22.72 3.87 -15.95
N PHE A 589 -22.67 5.21 -15.85
CA PHE A 589 -22.27 5.94 -14.64
C PHE A 589 -23.42 6.40 -13.72
N ASN A 590 -24.66 6.41 -14.19
CA ASN A 590 -25.81 6.75 -13.37
C ASN A 590 -26.07 5.69 -12.28
N LYS A 591 -26.95 6.01 -11.31
CA LYS A 591 -27.27 5.10 -10.20
C LYS A 591 -27.83 3.75 -10.69
N ALA A 592 -28.66 3.78 -11.73
CA ALA A 592 -29.29 2.60 -12.31
C ALA A 592 -28.33 1.76 -13.20
N ARG A 593 -27.07 2.18 -13.37
CA ARG A 593 -26.05 1.49 -14.18
C ARG A 593 -26.50 1.20 -15.62
N ASN A 594 -27.28 2.12 -16.20
CA ASN A 594 -27.83 1.96 -17.54
C ASN A 594 -27.65 3.21 -18.42
N GLY A 595 -26.77 4.13 -18.03
CA GLY A 595 -26.53 5.36 -18.76
C GLY A 595 -25.61 6.33 -18.04
N CYS A 596 -25.44 7.52 -18.61
CA CYS A 596 -24.73 8.62 -17.98
C CYS A 596 -25.31 9.97 -18.41
N ARG A 597 -24.98 11.00 -17.65
CA ARG A 597 -25.20 12.41 -18.00
C ARG A 597 -23.83 13.07 -18.21
N PRO A 598 -23.23 12.96 -19.41
CA PRO A 598 -21.84 13.29 -19.60
C PRO A 598 -21.61 14.75 -20.00
N PHE A 599 -20.49 15.32 -19.59
CA PHE A 599 -19.94 16.56 -20.12
C PHE A 599 -18.43 16.43 -20.28
N ILE A 600 -17.83 17.26 -21.14
CA ILE A 600 -16.39 17.21 -21.43
C ILE A 600 -15.70 18.52 -21.05
N GLU A 601 -14.46 18.39 -20.61
CA GLU A 601 -13.52 19.50 -20.49
C GLU A 601 -12.29 19.23 -21.34
N MET A 602 -11.79 20.25 -22.03
CA MET A 602 -10.59 20.16 -22.86
C MET A 602 -9.55 21.20 -22.45
N TYR A 603 -8.29 20.79 -22.47
CA TYR A 603 -7.15 21.62 -22.09
C TYR A 603 -6.08 21.57 -23.17
N GLN A 604 -5.45 22.72 -23.44
CA GLN A 604 -4.20 22.85 -24.18
C GLN A 604 -3.09 23.18 -23.19
N GLY A 605 -2.12 22.28 -23.04
CA GLY A 605 -1.19 22.32 -21.91
C GLY A 605 -1.96 22.36 -20.59
N ASN A 606 -1.74 23.41 -19.79
CA ASN A 606 -2.40 23.60 -18.50
C ASN A 606 -3.68 24.44 -18.56
N GLN A 607 -3.98 25.07 -19.70
CA GLN A 607 -5.11 25.99 -19.84
C GLN A 607 -6.36 25.25 -20.29
N ARG A 608 -7.48 25.43 -19.56
CA ARG A 608 -8.79 24.93 -20.00
C ARG A 608 -9.27 25.81 -21.16
N VAL A 609 -9.54 25.19 -22.30
CA VAL A 609 -9.96 25.85 -23.54
C VAL A 609 -11.44 25.62 -23.85
N LEU A 610 -12.03 24.54 -23.33
CA LEU A 610 -13.45 24.23 -23.52
C LEU A 610 -14.02 23.48 -22.31
N THR A 611 -15.27 23.77 -21.98
CA THR A 611 -16.11 22.96 -21.09
C THR A 611 -17.54 22.94 -21.63
N THR A 612 -18.18 21.77 -21.63
CA THR A 612 -19.59 21.62 -22.04
C THR A 612 -20.52 21.49 -20.85
N VAL A 613 -20.03 21.73 -19.62
CA VAL A 613 -20.84 21.65 -18.41
C VAL A 613 -21.95 22.71 -18.46
N GLN A 614 -23.16 22.32 -18.08
CA GLN A 614 -24.30 23.21 -17.93
C GLN A 614 -24.98 22.92 -16.59
N GLU A 615 -26.00 23.70 -16.24
CA GLU A 615 -26.90 23.33 -15.14
C GLU A 615 -27.45 21.91 -15.35
N ILE A 616 -27.52 21.13 -14.27
CA ILE A 616 -27.78 19.69 -14.38
C ILE A 616 -29.12 19.36 -15.04
N GLU A 617 -30.09 20.26 -14.94
CA GLU A 617 -31.42 20.18 -15.55
C GLU A 617 -31.38 20.35 -17.08
N LYS A 618 -30.41 21.09 -17.60
CA LYS A 618 -30.20 21.32 -19.05
C LYS A 618 -29.34 20.24 -19.69
N MET A 619 -28.60 19.48 -18.88
CA MET A 619 -27.74 18.41 -19.37
C MET A 619 -28.54 17.14 -19.69
N ARG A 620 -28.49 16.71 -20.96
CA ARG A 620 -29.12 15.48 -21.44
C ARG A 620 -28.51 14.24 -20.75
N GLU A 621 -29.39 13.39 -20.25
CA GLU A 621 -29.03 12.02 -19.84
C GLU A 621 -29.13 11.09 -21.05
N PHE A 622 -28.15 10.22 -21.21
CA PHE A 622 -28.06 9.21 -22.24
C PHE A 622 -28.13 7.84 -21.58
N THR A 623 -28.92 6.93 -22.15
CA THR A 623 -29.02 5.54 -21.73
C THR A 623 -28.27 4.63 -22.70
N LEU A 624 -28.14 3.34 -22.35
CA LEU A 624 -27.53 2.36 -23.25
C LEU A 624 -28.25 2.25 -24.60
N SER A 625 -29.56 2.53 -24.66
CA SER A 625 -30.34 2.48 -25.90
C SER A 625 -30.06 3.65 -26.86
N ASP A 626 -29.53 4.78 -26.38
CA ASP A 626 -29.08 5.87 -27.25
C ASP A 626 -27.88 5.45 -28.12
N GLY A 627 -27.18 4.37 -27.74
CA GLY A 627 -26.06 3.80 -28.47
C GLY A 627 -24.77 4.60 -28.32
N LYS A 628 -24.78 5.90 -28.62
CA LYS A 628 -23.59 6.77 -28.56
C LYS A 628 -23.90 8.18 -28.06
N VAL A 629 -22.86 8.86 -27.58
CA VAL A 629 -22.88 10.29 -27.22
C VAL A 629 -21.92 11.03 -28.14
N THR A 630 -22.34 12.11 -28.79
CA THR A 630 -21.46 12.94 -29.63
C THR A 630 -21.52 14.40 -29.17
N PHE A 631 -20.36 14.97 -28.87
CA PHE A 631 -20.17 16.38 -28.52
C PHE A 631 -19.60 17.12 -29.73
N PRO A 632 -20.29 18.15 -30.27
CA PRO A 632 -19.67 19.09 -31.20
C PRO A 632 -18.66 19.96 -30.44
N VAL A 633 -17.42 20.00 -30.91
CA VAL A 633 -16.31 20.70 -30.25
C VAL A 633 -15.84 21.89 -31.07
N ASN A 634 -15.56 21.67 -32.36
CA ASN A 634 -15.09 22.69 -33.30
C ASN A 634 -13.92 23.54 -32.76
N LEU A 635 -12.86 22.86 -32.31
CA LEU A 635 -11.73 23.51 -31.63
C LEU A 635 -10.41 23.18 -32.32
N THR A 636 -9.63 24.22 -32.64
CA THR A 636 -8.27 24.08 -33.15
C THR A 636 -7.29 24.06 -31.98
N LEU A 637 -6.47 23.02 -31.89
CA LEU A 637 -5.52 22.80 -30.80
C LEU A 637 -4.13 22.46 -31.34
N GLN A 638 -3.12 22.74 -30.52
CA GLN A 638 -1.73 22.41 -30.84
C GLN A 638 -0.95 22.02 -29.59
N GLY A 639 -0.05 21.03 -29.73
CA GLY A 639 0.80 20.55 -28.65
C GLY A 639 0.07 19.54 -27.76
N ASP A 640 0.24 19.66 -26.45
CA ASP A 640 -0.36 18.77 -25.46
C ASP A 640 -1.86 19.03 -25.31
N VAL A 641 -2.68 18.02 -25.61
CA VAL A 641 -4.13 18.06 -25.49
C VAL A 641 -4.58 17.10 -24.39
N THR A 642 -5.43 17.58 -23.48
CA THR A 642 -6.11 16.75 -22.47
C THR A 642 -7.62 16.84 -22.63
N ILE A 643 -8.29 15.70 -22.69
CA ILE A 643 -9.74 15.59 -22.72
C ILE A 643 -10.17 14.83 -21.47
N ILE A 644 -11.06 15.42 -20.67
CA ILE A 644 -11.63 14.79 -19.49
C ILE A 644 -13.13 14.69 -19.68
N VAL A 645 -13.67 13.48 -19.50
CA VAL A 645 -15.12 13.25 -19.52
C VAL A 645 -15.60 13.06 -18.10
N TYR A 646 -16.72 13.70 -17.76
CA TYR A 646 -17.35 13.64 -16.44
C TYR A 646 -18.80 13.21 -16.54
N HIS A 647 -19.34 12.64 -15.46
CA HIS A 647 -20.76 12.39 -15.25
C HIS A 647 -21.30 13.37 -14.20
N GLY A 648 -22.33 14.14 -14.58
CA GLY A 648 -23.06 15.02 -13.66
C GLY A 648 -24.13 14.28 -12.86
N ARG A 649 -24.10 14.42 -11.54
CA ARG A 649 -25.07 13.87 -10.58
C ARG A 649 -25.68 14.98 -9.73
N SER A 650 -27.00 14.91 -9.55
CA SER A 650 -27.70 15.78 -8.61
C SER A 650 -27.58 15.20 -7.21
N THR A 651 -27.09 15.99 -6.25
CA THR A 651 -27.12 15.64 -4.83
C THR A 651 -28.19 16.48 -4.13
N LEU A 652 -29.10 15.81 -3.41
CA LEU A 652 -30.04 16.49 -2.51
C LEU A 652 -29.26 16.95 -1.27
N GLY A 653 -28.73 18.17 -1.32
CA GLY A 653 -28.37 18.90 -0.11
C GLY A 653 -29.64 19.47 0.52
N GLY A 654 -29.76 19.41 1.85
CA GLY A 654 -30.91 19.94 2.59
C GLY A 654 -31.23 21.40 2.24
N LYS A 655 -32.53 21.73 2.27
CA LYS A 655 -33.19 23.03 2.04
C LYS A 655 -32.35 24.07 1.25
N VAL A 656 -32.69 24.20 -0.04
CA VAL A 656 -32.30 25.23 -1.04
C VAL A 656 -31.14 24.83 -1.97
N GLN A 657 -31.51 24.56 -3.24
CA GLN A 657 -30.70 24.29 -4.45
C GLN A 657 -29.71 23.11 -4.41
N GLY A 658 -30.03 22.06 -5.19
CA GLY A 658 -29.15 20.92 -5.40
C GLY A 658 -27.82 21.32 -6.05
N LYS A 659 -26.70 21.12 -5.34
CA LYS A 659 -25.36 21.29 -5.91
C LYS A 659 -25.07 20.15 -6.89
N MET A 660 -24.59 20.46 -8.09
CA MET A 660 -24.13 19.46 -9.04
C MET A 660 -22.80 18.86 -8.55
N ALA A 661 -22.80 17.55 -8.32
CA ALA A 661 -21.57 16.78 -8.13
C ALA A 661 -21.13 16.19 -9.47
N SER A 662 -19.83 16.18 -9.75
CA SER A 662 -19.26 15.57 -10.95
C SER A 662 -18.34 14.41 -10.61
N MET A 663 -18.51 13.29 -11.29
CA MET A 663 -17.62 12.14 -11.20
C MET A 663 -16.81 12.03 -12.49
N ARG A 664 -15.49 11.85 -12.42
CA ARG A 664 -14.68 11.63 -13.62
C ARG A 664 -15.02 10.26 -14.23
N VAL A 665 -15.30 10.24 -15.53
CA VAL A 665 -15.59 9.03 -16.30
C VAL A 665 -14.29 8.43 -16.80
N PHE A 666 -13.49 9.23 -17.54
CA PHE A 666 -12.11 8.90 -17.91
C PHE A 666 -11.35 10.16 -18.30
N LEU A 667 -10.04 10.00 -18.54
CA LEU A 667 -9.17 11.03 -19.07
C LEU A 667 -8.36 10.49 -20.27
N LEU A 668 -8.06 11.37 -21.23
CA LEU A 668 -7.15 11.11 -22.35
C LEU A 668 -6.14 12.27 -22.48
N GLN A 669 -4.84 11.98 -22.53
CA GLN A 669 -3.82 12.95 -22.98
C GLN A 669 -3.08 12.45 -24.22
N PHE A 670 -2.80 13.35 -25.15
CA PHE A 670 -1.96 13.09 -26.32
C PHE A 670 -1.27 14.39 -26.77
N HIS A 671 -0.33 14.29 -27.70
CA HIS A 671 0.36 15.45 -28.28
C HIS A 671 0.09 15.50 -29.79
N THR A 672 -0.34 16.66 -30.30
CA THR A 672 -0.76 16.78 -31.73
C THR A 672 0.37 16.48 -32.71
N GLY A 673 1.61 16.77 -32.31
CA GLY A 673 2.82 16.51 -33.08
C GLY A 673 3.12 15.02 -33.39
N PHE A 674 2.43 14.08 -32.74
CA PHE A 674 2.62 12.64 -32.95
C PHE A 674 1.46 11.98 -33.70
N ILE A 675 0.49 12.77 -34.14
CA ILE A 675 -0.65 12.26 -34.91
C ILE A 675 -0.26 12.14 -36.39
N ASN A 676 -0.73 11.10 -37.07
CA ASN A 676 -0.57 10.98 -38.52
C ASN A 676 -1.22 12.18 -39.25
N PRO A 677 -0.51 12.92 -40.14
CA PRO A 677 -1.05 14.07 -40.87
C PRO A 677 -2.31 13.76 -41.70
N ASN A 678 -2.48 12.51 -42.11
CA ASN A 678 -3.63 12.05 -42.91
C ASN A 678 -4.80 11.54 -42.04
N ALA A 679 -4.69 11.63 -40.71
CA ALA A 679 -5.73 11.16 -39.81
C ALA A 679 -6.99 12.04 -39.94
N THR A 680 -8.11 11.40 -40.27
CA THR A 680 -9.45 12.02 -40.22
C THR A 680 -10.23 11.63 -38.98
N LYS A 681 -9.79 10.55 -38.31
CA LYS A 681 -10.37 10.06 -37.05
C LYS A 681 -9.28 9.51 -36.14
N LEU A 682 -9.41 9.77 -34.85
CA LEU A 682 -8.57 9.19 -33.81
C LEU A 682 -9.46 8.37 -32.90
N LYS A 683 -9.24 7.06 -32.84
CA LYS A 683 -10.04 6.14 -32.03
C LYS A 683 -9.18 5.59 -30.91
N TYR A 684 -9.68 5.71 -29.69
CA TYR A 684 -9.06 5.19 -28.47
C TYR A 684 -9.98 4.15 -27.86
N SER A 685 -9.50 2.92 -27.71
CA SER A 685 -10.22 1.86 -27.02
C SER A 685 -10.28 2.14 -25.51
N ARG A 686 -11.10 1.38 -24.78
CA ARG A 686 -11.20 1.45 -23.32
C ARG A 686 -9.84 1.30 -22.62
N GLU A 687 -8.95 0.48 -23.17
CA GLU A 687 -7.62 0.20 -22.63
C GLU A 687 -6.64 1.36 -22.82
N GLU A 688 -6.93 2.27 -23.75
CA GLU A 688 -6.11 3.45 -24.09
C GLU A 688 -6.57 4.73 -23.37
N LEU A 689 -7.53 4.60 -22.45
CA LEU A 689 -8.10 5.68 -21.66
C LEU A 689 -7.74 5.54 -20.19
N ASP A 690 -7.50 6.66 -19.52
CA ASP A 690 -7.21 6.68 -18.09
C ASP A 690 -8.53 6.51 -17.31
N ILE A 691 -8.89 5.25 -17.06
CA ILE A 691 -10.07 4.83 -16.32
C ILE A 691 -9.65 4.32 -14.93
N ALA A 692 -10.36 4.75 -13.88
CA ALA A 692 -10.15 4.22 -12.54
C ALA A 692 -10.49 2.72 -12.49
N LYS A 693 -9.70 1.90 -11.77
CA LYS A 693 -9.83 0.43 -11.82
C LYS A 693 -11.23 -0.05 -11.44
N GLU A 694 -11.83 0.61 -10.46
CA GLU A 694 -13.18 0.40 -9.96
C GLU A 694 -14.28 0.77 -10.97
N ASP A 695 -13.99 1.64 -11.93
CA ASP A 695 -14.93 2.15 -12.92
C ASP A 695 -14.91 1.36 -14.23
N VAL A 696 -13.92 0.49 -14.43
CA VAL A 696 -13.77 -0.30 -15.67
C VAL A 696 -15.04 -1.10 -16.00
N VAL A 697 -15.72 -1.62 -14.98
CA VAL A 697 -16.97 -2.39 -15.11
C VAL A 697 -18.15 -1.56 -15.63
N LYS A 698 -18.06 -0.22 -15.58
CA LYS A 698 -19.09 0.70 -16.07
C LYS A 698 -19.00 0.94 -17.59
N PHE A 699 -18.02 0.35 -18.26
CA PHE A 699 -17.81 0.44 -19.70
C PHE A 699 -18.07 -0.90 -20.38
N SER A 700 -18.60 -0.86 -21.60
CA SER A 700 -18.63 -2.04 -22.46
C SER A 700 -17.21 -2.44 -22.88
N SER A 701 -16.94 -3.74 -23.09
CA SER A 701 -15.67 -4.20 -23.67
C SER A 701 -15.40 -3.63 -25.07
N ARG A 702 -16.44 -3.22 -25.81
CA ARG A 702 -16.32 -2.57 -27.12
C ARG A 702 -16.27 -1.04 -27.05
N PHE A 703 -16.22 -0.47 -25.84
CA PHE A 703 -16.20 0.97 -25.65
C PHE A 703 -14.98 1.61 -26.32
N ALA A 704 -15.21 2.69 -27.05
CA ALA A 704 -14.19 3.53 -27.61
C ALA A 704 -14.61 5.00 -27.62
N MET A 705 -13.63 5.88 -27.45
CA MET A 705 -13.77 7.30 -27.76
C MET A 705 -13.23 7.55 -29.17
N THR A 706 -13.96 8.32 -29.98
CA THR A 706 -13.53 8.72 -31.33
C THR A 706 -13.53 10.23 -31.46
N LEU A 707 -12.42 10.79 -31.92
CA LEU A 707 -12.28 12.19 -32.28
C LEU A 707 -12.39 12.29 -33.81
N ASP A 708 -13.32 13.08 -34.32
CA ASP A 708 -13.34 13.45 -35.73
C ASP A 708 -12.45 14.68 -35.90
N VAL A 709 -11.39 14.55 -36.69
CA VAL A 709 -10.32 15.54 -36.75
C VAL A 709 -9.95 15.94 -38.17
N THR A 710 -9.33 17.10 -38.31
CA THR A 710 -8.67 17.57 -39.53
C THR A 710 -7.38 18.26 -39.12
N ILE A 711 -6.31 18.04 -39.86
CA ILE A 711 -5.00 18.63 -39.56
C ILE A 711 -4.77 19.74 -40.56
N ASP A 712 -4.53 20.96 -40.06
CA ASP A 712 -4.15 22.09 -40.89
C ASP A 712 -2.66 22.01 -41.19
N THR A 713 -2.33 21.68 -42.45
CA THR A 713 -0.96 21.58 -42.95
C THR A 713 -0.37 22.91 -43.39
N ASP A 714 -1.18 23.96 -43.52
CA ASP A 714 -0.79 25.23 -44.13
C ASP A 714 -0.26 26.21 -43.07
N GLN A 715 -0.66 26.05 -41.80
CA GLN A 715 -0.18 26.84 -40.66
C GLN A 715 0.64 26.01 -39.68
N ALA A 716 1.93 25.85 -39.97
CA ALA A 716 2.89 25.29 -39.02
C ALA A 716 3.34 26.34 -38.00
N ALA A 717 3.33 26.01 -36.71
CA ALA A 717 3.86 26.93 -35.70
C ALA A 717 5.37 27.12 -35.84
N THR A 718 5.81 28.35 -35.58
CA THR A 718 7.23 28.74 -35.55
C THR A 718 7.92 28.40 -34.22
N THR A 719 7.18 27.87 -33.25
CA THR A 719 7.67 27.56 -31.90
C THR A 719 8.82 26.56 -31.94
N THR A 720 9.96 26.94 -31.36
CA THR A 720 11.12 26.06 -31.18
C THR A 720 10.96 25.23 -29.91
N HIS A 721 11.12 23.92 -30.03
CA HIS A 721 11.02 22.99 -28.91
C HIS A 721 12.40 22.52 -28.43
N THR A 722 12.49 22.05 -27.18
CA THR A 722 13.74 21.50 -26.64
C THR A 722 14.26 20.35 -27.50
N TRP A 723 13.38 19.55 -28.09
CA TRP A 723 13.75 18.45 -28.97
C TRP A 723 14.26 18.85 -30.35
N ASP A 724 14.03 20.09 -30.80
CA ASP A 724 14.61 20.59 -32.05
C ASP A 724 16.15 20.70 -31.95
N THR A 725 16.68 20.80 -30.72
CA THR A 725 18.13 20.91 -30.42
C THR A 725 18.68 19.69 -29.67
N LEU A 726 17.85 18.65 -29.48
CA LEU A 726 18.28 17.43 -28.81
C LEU A 726 19.30 16.68 -29.67
N ASN A 727 20.36 16.19 -29.03
CA ASN A 727 21.33 15.30 -29.66
C ASN A 727 21.33 13.94 -28.91
N PRO A 728 20.42 13.02 -29.25
CA PRO A 728 20.30 11.74 -28.55
C PRO A 728 21.55 10.86 -28.62
N ALA A 729 22.49 11.13 -29.54
CA ALA A 729 23.75 10.38 -29.62
C ALA A 729 24.68 10.65 -28.43
N ARG A 730 24.49 11.78 -27.73
CA ARG A 730 25.28 12.14 -26.54
C ARG A 730 24.73 11.55 -25.24
N ASN A 731 23.54 10.97 -25.29
CA ASN A 731 22.88 10.38 -24.12
C ASN A 731 23.48 9.01 -23.86
N THR A 732 23.82 8.75 -22.59
CA THR A 732 24.46 7.50 -22.16
C THR A 732 23.81 7.03 -20.85
N PRO A 733 23.56 5.72 -20.69
CA PRO A 733 22.98 5.18 -19.46
C PRO A 733 23.93 5.28 -18.26
N THR A 734 25.25 5.34 -18.53
CA THR A 734 26.28 5.42 -17.48
C THR A 734 26.17 6.66 -16.60
N VAL A 735 25.52 7.73 -17.08
CA VAL A 735 25.32 8.96 -16.29
C VAL A 735 24.48 8.73 -15.03
N CYS A 736 23.65 7.68 -15.03
CA CYS A 736 22.79 7.33 -13.91
C CYS A 736 23.54 6.61 -12.78
N PHE A 737 24.79 6.20 -12.98
CA PHE A 737 25.55 5.32 -12.08
C PHE A 737 26.90 5.94 -11.72
N THR A 738 27.44 5.57 -10.57
CA THR A 738 28.75 6.07 -10.10
C THR A 738 29.88 5.19 -10.62
N SER A 739 29.61 3.89 -10.84
CA SER A 739 30.58 2.92 -11.36
C SER A 739 30.05 2.13 -12.55
N LYS A 740 30.97 1.54 -13.32
CA LYS A 740 30.63 0.67 -14.46
C LYS A 740 30.04 -0.66 -13.97
N GLU A 741 30.51 -1.13 -12.83
CA GLU A 741 30.07 -2.36 -12.17
C GLU A 741 28.60 -2.26 -11.78
N GLU A 742 28.19 -1.14 -11.16
CA GLU A 742 26.79 -0.88 -10.79
C GLU A 742 25.87 -0.89 -12.02
N PHE A 743 26.34 -0.30 -13.13
CA PHE A 743 25.60 -0.31 -14.39
C PHE A 743 25.43 -1.73 -14.96
N LEU A 744 26.48 -2.54 -14.93
CA LEU A 744 26.42 -3.92 -15.42
C LEU A 744 25.51 -4.79 -14.53
N GLU A 745 25.58 -4.63 -13.21
CA GLU A 745 24.68 -5.31 -12.28
C GLU A 745 23.21 -4.93 -12.53
N CYS A 746 22.94 -3.64 -12.73
CA CYS A 746 21.61 -3.16 -13.09
C CYS A 746 21.13 -3.77 -14.42
N GLN A 747 22.05 -3.97 -15.38
CA GLN A 747 21.73 -4.58 -16.67
C GLN A 747 21.51 -6.10 -16.54
N GLU A 748 22.19 -6.80 -15.64
CA GLU A 748 21.90 -8.21 -15.38
C GLU A 748 20.56 -8.39 -14.68
N GLU A 749 20.26 -7.54 -13.69
CA GLU A 749 19.04 -7.58 -12.90
C GLU A 749 17.79 -7.24 -13.74
N PHE A 750 17.88 -6.24 -14.62
CA PHE A 750 16.73 -5.73 -15.38
C PHE A 750 16.85 -5.88 -16.91
N GLY A 751 17.94 -6.44 -17.42
CA GLY A 751 18.23 -6.53 -18.86
C GLY A 751 17.29 -7.45 -19.65
N MET A 752 16.57 -8.36 -18.98
CA MET A 752 15.49 -9.12 -19.63
C MET A 752 14.35 -8.22 -20.10
N PHE A 753 14.06 -7.11 -19.41
CA PHE A 753 13.07 -6.11 -19.81
C PHE A 753 13.56 -5.20 -20.95
N ALA A 754 14.84 -5.28 -21.32
CA ALA A 754 15.43 -4.52 -22.42
C ALA A 754 15.26 -5.19 -23.80
N ARG A 755 14.77 -6.44 -23.87
CA ARG A 755 14.52 -7.19 -25.12
C ARG A 755 13.05 -7.12 -25.53
N SER A 756 12.75 -6.11 -26.36
CA SER A 756 11.71 -6.04 -27.41
C SER A 756 10.35 -6.72 -27.19
N HIS A 757 9.29 -5.91 -27.12
CA HIS A 757 8.05 -6.13 -27.88
C HIS A 757 7.83 -4.89 -28.75
N LYS A 758 7.73 -5.05 -30.08
CA LYS A 758 7.32 -3.98 -30.98
C LYS A 758 5.84 -3.71 -30.71
N ILE A 759 5.51 -2.54 -30.17
CA ILE A 759 4.15 -2.01 -30.19
C ILE A 759 4.11 -1.02 -31.35
N GLN A 760 3.23 -1.27 -32.32
CA GLN A 760 2.93 -0.31 -33.38
C GLN A 760 2.23 0.90 -32.75
N LEU A 761 2.86 2.06 -32.86
CA LEU A 761 2.18 3.35 -32.66
C LEU A 761 1.17 3.52 -33.80
N VAL A 762 -0.08 3.86 -33.48
CA VAL A 762 -1.17 4.13 -34.43
C VAL A 762 -0.95 5.45 -35.16
#